data_AF-A0A971M155-F1
#
_entry.id   AF-A0A971M155-F1
#
_cell.length_a   1.000
_cell.length_b   1.000
_cell.length_c   1.000
_cell.angle_alpha   90.00
_cell.angle_beta   90.00
_cell.angle_gamma   90.00
#
_symmetry.space_group_name_H-M   'P 1'
#
loop_
_entity.id
_entity.type
_entity.pdbx_description
1 polymer ?
#
loop_
_entity_poly.entity_id
_entity_poly.type
_entity_poly.pdbx_seq_one_letter_code
_entity_poly.pdbx_strand_id
1 'polypeptide(L)'
;MELWAGAFNLGLLYAFMAMGVFITFRIHDFPDITVDSSFVTGAAVTAVLIVAGANPFLALGLSFLAGACAGAVTAVIHTRFNINGLLSGIIVMTGLYSVNLHIMGKSNIPLLGRPGIISFAGKFNPGMLPEIWLGIVFLLVAVLFWLLVSLFFRTDLGITMRATGNNAAMAGSTGVNVNAVKTLGIALANGFVAVSGSLVAQYQGFTDIGMGIGSVVFGLAAVIIGESIVRTRSIYGKVAGVIAGSIAFRLMIALALYAGLNPIDLKLITALFVLLILVGPKMIVGKGVDRGSVKERIHGMVPQWKILTGLIVFLCVAAVGFSVYVLINRGMAPGQKKVTIGVVQLSDTGLLNITRDSFLDEMKRLGYEDGKTATFYVENAHGDMATVNSIIDKFLVKKADIVVPISTGCTQAAVNKIKDRPVVFATVANPFIIGAGKSDIDHIANVTGVYGAVPVDTLMELVTGIFPGPIRIGCMWDPSQQNAVYNVDRLRNAVSKNRNITFVGTTVTGSSEVYQAAVSLVGKGINVFVLPPDNIVFSAFESIVKAAEAKQIPIFISDVERLKDGALGACGYDYASSGIQAAKIVDRIIKGEKPADIPFERYKKLTIGINRKVAKNLGIEIPREVLARTTVTPGDDQGGLPENTAKKADSQPRRLALFLFSDSYVLKLVAEGVMDELKKSGTLDRYNIRVDLKNAQNDYATAQVIIQDIVRRKYDYLITASTLALQVAANGNKQIPHVFGAVTDPYRMGVARSPADHIPNLTGVATFQPVESTIKAMRAIFPRAKRIGMVWNPAEANSEACTEKARAAAKQNGFQLIERTVSTTDEVRDAVAALLTKDIDIFFTSGDNTVILTVATVAALLKERKVPYFTNDPTDIQRGAFFSIGADYVEVGVETARMAERVIAGELPKNIPIRDCVPEKIGVNQDLARLYGVKIPEYLLKKAAAKK
;
A
#
# COMPACT_ATOMS: atom_id res chain seq x y z
N MET A 1 -15.07 -4.17 -16.65
CA MET A 1 -16.39 -3.56 -16.35
C MET A 1 -16.55 -3.31 -14.86
N GLU A 2 -16.21 -4.26 -14.00
CA GLU A 2 -16.45 -4.21 -12.53
C GLU A 2 -16.04 -2.90 -11.83
N LEU A 3 -14.81 -2.39 -12.05
CA LEU A 3 -14.38 -1.10 -11.47
C LEU A 3 -15.35 0.07 -11.79
N TRP A 4 -15.80 0.16 -13.03
CA TRP A 4 -16.69 1.23 -13.49
C TRP A 4 -18.13 1.03 -12.96
N ALA A 5 -18.60 -0.21 -12.91
CA ALA A 5 -19.90 -0.55 -12.32
C ALA A 5 -19.90 -0.28 -10.80
N GLY A 6 -18.86 -0.71 -10.08
CA GLY A 6 -18.70 -0.46 -8.65
C GLY A 6 -18.59 1.04 -8.31
N ALA A 7 -17.84 1.81 -9.11
CA ALA A 7 -17.75 3.26 -8.94
C ALA A 7 -19.07 3.99 -9.22
N PHE A 8 -19.81 3.57 -10.25
CA PHE A 8 -21.15 4.07 -10.56
C PHE A 8 -22.14 3.76 -9.44
N ASN A 9 -22.17 2.50 -8.97
CA ASN A 9 -23.01 2.05 -7.86
C ASN A 9 -22.71 2.85 -6.58
N LEU A 10 -21.45 2.98 -6.19
CA LEU A 10 -21.05 3.82 -5.05
C LEU A 10 -21.45 5.29 -5.26
N GLY A 11 -21.30 5.84 -6.47
CA GLY A 11 -21.73 7.20 -6.81
C GLY A 11 -23.22 7.44 -6.54
N LEU A 12 -24.07 6.47 -6.90
CA LEU A 12 -25.50 6.49 -6.61
C LEU A 12 -25.79 6.40 -5.10
N LEU A 13 -25.08 5.54 -4.36
CA LEU A 13 -25.26 5.42 -2.91
C LEU A 13 -24.83 6.69 -2.14
N TYR A 14 -23.72 7.32 -2.56
CA TYR A 14 -23.22 8.58 -2.00
C TYR A 14 -24.04 9.81 -2.47
N ALA A 15 -24.95 9.69 -3.43
CA ALA A 15 -25.81 10.79 -3.85
C ALA A 15 -26.76 11.28 -2.74
N PHE A 16 -27.21 10.37 -1.85
CA PHE A 16 -28.00 10.72 -0.67
C PHE A 16 -27.23 11.60 0.32
N MET A 17 -25.97 11.28 0.60
CA MET A 17 -25.07 12.10 1.42
C MET A 17 -24.80 13.46 0.76
N ALA A 18 -24.48 13.48 -0.55
CA ALA A 18 -24.26 14.72 -1.28
C ALA A 18 -25.52 15.63 -1.25
N MET A 19 -26.71 15.05 -1.29
CA MET A 19 -27.98 15.77 -1.14
C MET A 19 -28.16 16.35 0.28
N GLY A 20 -27.78 15.61 1.33
CA GLY A 20 -27.75 16.15 2.69
C GLY A 20 -26.81 17.35 2.83
N VAL A 21 -25.58 17.23 2.31
CA VAL A 21 -24.59 18.32 2.29
C VAL A 21 -25.07 19.52 1.47
N PHE A 22 -25.82 19.30 0.37
CA PHE A 22 -26.46 20.39 -0.36
C PHE A 22 -27.49 21.15 0.50
N ILE A 23 -28.31 20.46 1.30
CA ILE A 23 -29.30 21.10 2.16
C ILE A 23 -28.62 21.99 3.22
N THR A 24 -27.58 21.49 3.88
CA THR A 24 -26.89 22.26 4.92
C THR A 24 -26.09 23.42 4.33
N PHE A 25 -25.21 23.18 3.36
CA PHE A 25 -24.31 24.21 2.82
C PHE A 25 -24.93 25.13 1.76
N ARG A 26 -25.90 24.68 0.95
CA ARG A 26 -26.48 25.50 -0.14
C ARG A 26 -27.88 26.01 0.12
N ILE A 27 -28.66 25.37 0.99
CA ILE A 27 -30.02 25.83 1.32
C ILE A 27 -30.06 26.61 2.63
N HIS A 28 -29.31 26.19 3.66
CA HIS A 28 -29.33 26.83 4.99
C HIS A 28 -28.08 27.62 5.38
N ASP A 29 -27.07 27.68 4.50
CA ASP A 29 -25.75 28.28 4.75
C ASP A 29 -25.17 27.89 6.13
N PHE A 30 -25.22 26.59 6.41
CA PHE A 30 -24.84 26.00 7.69
C PHE A 30 -23.72 24.97 7.47
N PRO A 31 -22.51 25.21 8.02
CA PRO A 31 -21.34 24.34 7.80
C PRO A 31 -21.44 23.08 8.68
N ASP A 32 -22.26 22.13 8.25
CA ASP A 32 -22.55 20.93 9.03
C ASP A 32 -21.45 19.86 8.89
N ILE A 33 -20.66 19.69 9.95
CA ILE A 33 -19.66 18.63 10.07
C ILE A 33 -20.22 17.39 10.78
N THR A 34 -21.44 17.44 11.36
CA THR A 34 -22.10 16.26 11.95
C THR A 34 -22.31 15.14 10.92
N VAL A 35 -22.36 15.50 9.63
CA VAL A 35 -22.36 14.61 8.46
C VAL A 35 -21.37 13.44 8.60
N ASP A 36 -20.14 13.69 9.07
CA ASP A 36 -19.11 12.63 9.19
C ASP A 36 -19.50 11.54 10.20
N SER A 37 -20.17 11.88 11.30
CA SER A 37 -20.62 10.89 12.28
C SER A 37 -22.07 10.43 12.06
N SER A 38 -22.95 11.22 11.44
CA SER A 38 -24.31 10.80 11.12
C SER A 38 -24.35 9.78 9.97
N PHE A 39 -23.38 9.82 9.06
CA PHE A 39 -23.13 8.77 8.07
C PHE A 39 -22.84 7.42 8.78
N VAL A 40 -21.92 7.44 9.74
CA VAL A 40 -21.59 6.26 10.56
C VAL A 40 -22.75 5.84 11.45
N THR A 41 -23.55 6.78 11.98
CA THR A 41 -24.77 6.47 12.77
C THR A 41 -25.76 5.64 11.94
N GLY A 42 -25.96 6.02 10.69
CA GLY A 42 -26.81 5.28 9.76
C GLY A 42 -26.31 3.88 9.45
N ALA A 43 -24.99 3.73 9.27
CA ALA A 43 -24.35 2.43 9.10
C ALA A 43 -24.47 1.56 10.38
N ALA A 44 -24.14 2.11 11.54
CA ALA A 44 -24.16 1.47 12.85
C ALA A 44 -25.54 0.88 13.20
N VAL A 45 -26.59 1.70 13.13
CA VAL A 45 -27.97 1.27 13.40
C VAL A 45 -28.38 0.15 12.45
N THR A 46 -28.05 0.26 11.16
CA THR A 46 -28.35 -0.79 10.18
C THR A 46 -27.60 -2.08 10.45
N ALA A 47 -26.31 -2.01 10.79
CA ALA A 47 -25.49 -3.19 11.03
C ALA A 47 -25.97 -3.99 12.25
N VAL A 48 -26.27 -3.30 13.35
CA VAL A 48 -26.80 -3.91 14.59
C VAL A 48 -28.14 -4.58 14.33
N LEU A 49 -29.05 -3.90 13.63
CA LEU A 49 -30.38 -4.43 13.30
C LEU A 49 -30.32 -5.65 12.37
N ILE A 50 -29.45 -5.63 11.35
CA ILE A 50 -29.26 -6.78 10.44
C ILE A 50 -28.61 -7.97 11.16
N VAL A 51 -27.65 -7.73 12.07
CA VAL A 51 -27.06 -8.80 12.90
C VAL A 51 -28.09 -9.41 13.85
N ALA A 52 -28.98 -8.58 14.41
CA ALA A 52 -30.13 -9.00 15.23
C ALA A 52 -31.26 -9.69 14.42
N GLY A 53 -31.15 -9.75 13.08
CA GLY A 53 -32.12 -10.42 12.21
C GLY A 53 -33.34 -9.58 11.83
N ALA A 54 -33.32 -8.27 12.06
CA ALA A 54 -34.40 -7.37 11.66
C ALA A 54 -34.45 -7.15 10.13
N ASN A 55 -35.62 -6.70 9.64
CA ASN A 55 -35.82 -6.44 8.22
C ASN A 55 -34.92 -5.28 7.72
N PRO A 56 -34.13 -5.45 6.63
CA PRO A 56 -33.24 -4.41 6.11
C PRO A 56 -33.93 -3.09 5.73
N PHE A 57 -35.20 -3.11 5.31
CA PHE A 57 -35.96 -1.89 5.01
C PHE A 57 -36.38 -1.13 6.27
N LEU A 58 -36.71 -1.85 7.35
CA LEU A 58 -36.96 -1.25 8.66
C LEU A 58 -35.66 -0.65 9.23
N ALA A 59 -34.53 -1.35 9.05
CA ALA A 59 -33.22 -0.86 9.43
C ALA A 59 -32.85 0.45 8.71
N LEU A 60 -33.14 0.56 7.41
CA LEU A 60 -32.95 1.78 6.63
C LEU A 60 -33.80 2.96 7.17
N GLY A 61 -35.06 2.71 7.54
CA GLY A 61 -35.95 3.71 8.13
C GLY A 61 -35.50 4.17 9.53
N LEU A 62 -35.05 3.24 10.37
CA LEU A 62 -34.51 3.57 11.69
C LEU A 62 -33.16 4.31 11.59
N SER A 63 -32.32 3.98 10.60
CA SER A 63 -31.11 4.75 10.28
C SER A 63 -31.42 6.18 9.86
N PHE A 64 -32.45 6.40 9.02
CA PHE A 64 -32.91 7.76 8.67
C PHE A 64 -33.33 8.55 9.92
N LEU A 65 -34.13 7.95 10.81
CA LEU A 65 -34.58 8.60 12.04
C LEU A 65 -33.42 8.92 12.99
N ALA A 66 -32.47 8.00 13.18
CA ALA A 66 -31.28 8.23 14.01
C ALA A 66 -30.41 9.38 13.45
N GLY A 67 -30.20 9.43 12.13
CA GLY A 67 -29.55 10.55 11.46
C GLY A 67 -30.32 11.87 11.62
N ALA A 68 -31.64 11.84 11.49
CA ALA A 68 -32.46 13.02 11.68
C ALA A 68 -32.42 13.55 13.12
N CYS A 69 -32.41 12.67 14.13
CA CYS A 69 -32.19 13.03 15.53
C CYS A 69 -30.80 13.67 15.75
N ALA A 70 -29.74 13.12 15.16
CA ALA A 70 -28.40 13.70 15.19
C ALA A 70 -28.39 15.14 14.65
N GLY A 71 -28.94 15.37 13.45
CA GLY A 71 -29.04 16.70 12.85
C GLY A 71 -29.93 17.66 13.64
N ALA A 72 -31.03 17.17 14.22
CA ALA A 72 -31.89 17.96 15.09
C ALA A 72 -31.15 18.43 16.36
N VAL A 73 -30.33 17.57 16.98
CA VAL A 73 -29.49 17.95 18.12
C VAL A 73 -28.47 19.02 17.74
N THR A 74 -27.74 18.86 16.62
CA THR A 74 -26.80 19.88 16.10
C THR A 74 -27.49 21.23 15.88
N ALA A 75 -28.69 21.20 15.30
CA ALA A 75 -29.45 22.42 15.05
C ALA A 75 -30.05 23.04 16.31
N VAL A 76 -30.46 22.27 17.31
CA VAL A 76 -30.92 22.78 18.61
C VAL A 76 -29.76 23.42 19.38
N ILE A 77 -28.56 22.84 19.34
CA ILE A 77 -27.36 23.43 19.93
C ILE A 77 -27.07 24.81 19.30
N HIS A 78 -27.13 24.90 17.97
CA HIS A 78 -26.97 26.17 17.26
C HIS A 78 -28.10 27.18 17.55
N THR A 79 -29.37 26.78 17.40
CA THR A 79 -30.52 27.71 17.41
C THR A 79 -31.02 28.09 18.80
N ARG A 80 -30.87 27.22 19.81
CA ARG A 80 -31.39 27.45 21.16
C ARG A 80 -30.32 27.93 22.15
N PHE A 81 -29.09 27.47 22.00
CA PHE A 81 -27.95 27.89 22.84
C PHE A 81 -27.07 28.95 22.16
N ASN A 82 -27.43 29.37 20.93
CA ASN A 82 -26.74 30.41 20.16
C ASN A 82 -25.24 30.12 19.93
N ILE A 83 -24.87 28.84 19.85
CA ILE A 83 -23.50 28.40 19.60
C ILE A 83 -23.20 28.47 18.09
N ASN A 84 -21.95 28.77 17.72
CA ASN A 84 -21.52 28.76 16.32
C ASN A 84 -21.86 27.40 15.65
N GLY A 85 -22.38 27.42 14.42
CA GLY A 85 -22.79 26.21 13.72
C GLY A 85 -21.66 25.18 13.53
N LEU A 86 -20.44 25.65 13.24
CA LEU A 86 -19.26 24.78 13.11
C LEU A 86 -18.93 24.06 14.42
N LEU A 87 -18.93 24.81 15.53
CA LEU A 87 -18.67 24.26 16.86
C LEU A 87 -19.79 23.30 17.31
N SER A 88 -21.04 23.63 17.01
CA SER A 88 -22.19 22.75 17.23
C SER A 88 -22.01 21.42 16.48
N GLY A 89 -21.57 21.49 15.21
CA GLY A 89 -21.25 20.33 14.39
C GLY A 89 -20.14 19.45 14.97
N ILE A 90 -19.04 20.06 15.43
CA ILE A 90 -17.90 19.36 16.06
C ILE A 90 -18.30 18.68 17.38
N ILE A 91 -19.09 19.36 18.23
CA ILE A 91 -19.58 18.79 19.50
C ILE A 91 -20.40 17.53 19.24
N VAL A 92 -21.36 17.59 18.30
CA VAL A 92 -22.22 16.45 18.00
C VAL A 92 -21.46 15.35 17.25
N MET A 93 -20.55 15.67 16.32
CA MET A 93 -19.65 14.70 15.69
C MET A 93 -18.86 13.90 16.74
N THR A 94 -18.24 14.60 17.70
CA THR A 94 -17.44 14.00 18.78
C THR A 94 -18.29 13.14 19.72
N GLY A 95 -19.50 13.62 20.07
CA GLY A 95 -20.45 12.84 20.87
C GLY A 95 -20.95 11.60 20.13
N LEU A 96 -21.33 11.73 18.86
CA LEU A 96 -21.81 10.64 18.02
C LEU A 96 -20.74 9.57 17.77
N TYR A 97 -19.45 9.90 17.71
CA TYR A 97 -18.39 8.89 17.68
C TYR A 97 -18.54 7.91 18.87
N SER A 98 -18.75 8.45 20.07
CA SER A 98 -18.96 7.64 21.28
C SER A 98 -20.31 6.91 21.25
N VAL A 99 -21.39 7.57 20.82
CA VAL A 99 -22.73 6.95 20.74
C VAL A 99 -22.76 5.82 19.71
N ASN A 100 -22.11 5.96 18.56
CA ASN A 100 -22.02 4.94 17.52
C ASN A 100 -21.26 3.70 18.03
N LEU A 101 -20.17 3.88 18.77
CA LEU A 101 -19.49 2.78 19.46
C LEU A 101 -20.39 2.06 20.46
N HIS A 102 -21.23 2.78 21.21
CA HIS A 102 -22.19 2.17 22.14
C HIS A 102 -23.35 1.46 21.41
N ILE A 103 -23.83 1.99 20.28
CA ILE A 103 -24.83 1.34 19.42
C ILE A 103 -24.26 0.03 18.88
N MET A 104 -23.04 0.05 18.34
CA MET A 104 -22.42 -1.10 17.70
C MET A 104 -21.87 -2.14 18.71
N GLY A 105 -21.54 -1.71 19.93
CA GLY A 105 -20.85 -2.51 20.95
C GLY A 105 -19.36 -2.80 20.66
N LYS A 106 -18.92 -2.55 19.42
CA LYS A 106 -17.58 -2.75 18.86
C LYS A 106 -17.38 -1.83 17.66
N SER A 107 -16.15 -1.46 17.30
CA SER A 107 -15.97 -0.48 16.21
C SER A 107 -16.19 -1.04 14.80
N ASN A 108 -16.15 -2.36 14.61
CA ASN A 108 -16.37 -2.99 13.31
C ASN A 108 -17.38 -4.16 13.40
N ILE A 109 -18.45 -4.08 12.61
CA ILE A 109 -19.47 -5.12 12.46
C ILE A 109 -19.42 -5.69 11.03
N PRO A 110 -18.97 -6.94 10.83
CA PRO A 110 -19.10 -7.61 9.53
C PRO A 110 -20.56 -7.99 9.26
N LEU A 111 -21.00 -7.83 8.01
CA LEU A 111 -22.33 -8.16 7.51
C LEU A 111 -22.31 -9.31 6.48
N LEU A 112 -21.17 -9.98 6.30
CA LEU A 112 -21.06 -11.18 5.46
C LEU A 112 -22.08 -12.24 5.89
N GLY A 113 -22.72 -12.87 4.91
CA GLY A 113 -23.67 -13.96 5.16
C GLY A 113 -25.00 -13.54 5.79
N ARG A 114 -25.25 -12.23 6.02
CA ARG A 114 -26.53 -11.71 6.49
C ARG A 114 -27.39 -11.19 5.32
N PRO A 115 -28.72 -11.39 5.33
CA PRO A 115 -29.59 -10.97 4.24
C PRO A 115 -29.86 -9.46 4.29
N GLY A 116 -29.10 -8.66 3.52
CA GLY A 116 -29.33 -7.21 3.35
C GLY A 116 -30.22 -6.84 2.15
N ILE A 117 -30.45 -5.54 1.93
CA ILE A 117 -31.22 -4.99 0.78
C ILE A 117 -30.69 -5.50 -0.57
N ILE A 118 -29.37 -5.65 -0.70
CA ILE A 118 -28.71 -6.15 -1.92
C ILE A 118 -29.01 -7.63 -2.17
N SER A 119 -29.09 -8.45 -1.11
CA SER A 119 -29.51 -9.85 -1.23
C SER A 119 -30.98 -9.94 -1.66
N PHE A 120 -31.82 -9.03 -1.16
CA PHE A 120 -33.22 -8.93 -1.60
C PHE A 120 -33.33 -8.52 -3.07
N ALA A 121 -32.61 -7.48 -3.51
CA ALA A 121 -32.56 -7.05 -4.91
C ALA A 121 -32.06 -8.16 -5.85
N GLY A 122 -31.08 -8.97 -5.40
CA GLY A 122 -30.56 -10.11 -6.15
C GLY A 122 -31.58 -11.21 -6.42
N LYS A 123 -32.64 -11.36 -5.60
CA LYS A 123 -33.71 -12.37 -5.83
C LYS A 123 -34.57 -12.09 -7.05
N PHE A 124 -34.66 -10.82 -7.47
CA PHE A 124 -35.45 -10.38 -8.63
C PHE A 124 -34.60 -10.21 -9.89
N ASN A 125 -33.33 -10.62 -9.88
CA ASN A 125 -32.42 -10.48 -11.00
C ASN A 125 -32.86 -11.38 -12.18
N PRO A 126 -33.15 -10.83 -13.37
CA PRO A 126 -33.59 -11.59 -14.55
C PRO A 126 -32.44 -12.35 -15.25
N GLY A 127 -31.41 -12.78 -14.51
CA GLY A 127 -30.23 -13.49 -15.04
C GLY A 127 -29.09 -12.59 -15.52
N MET A 128 -29.11 -11.29 -15.20
CA MET A 128 -28.02 -10.36 -15.54
C MET A 128 -26.82 -10.50 -14.59
N LEU A 129 -25.66 -9.95 -14.99
CA LEU A 129 -24.50 -9.79 -14.09
C LEU A 129 -24.92 -9.00 -12.83
N PRO A 130 -24.65 -9.49 -11.60
CA PRO A 130 -25.17 -8.90 -10.37
C PRO A 130 -24.87 -7.40 -10.21
N GLU A 131 -23.67 -6.95 -10.59
CA GLU A 131 -23.28 -5.55 -10.48
C GLU A 131 -24.06 -4.61 -11.41
N ILE A 132 -24.40 -5.08 -12.62
CA ILE A 132 -25.18 -4.33 -13.60
C ILE A 132 -26.63 -4.24 -13.15
N TRP A 133 -27.19 -5.35 -12.66
CA TRP A 133 -28.53 -5.40 -12.08
C TRP A 133 -28.66 -4.43 -10.90
N LEU A 134 -27.72 -4.47 -9.96
CA LEU A 134 -27.68 -3.55 -8.82
C LEU A 134 -27.55 -2.09 -9.26
N GLY A 135 -26.77 -1.80 -10.30
CA GLY A 135 -26.65 -0.45 -10.86
C GLY A 135 -27.96 0.07 -11.46
N ILE A 136 -28.74 -0.78 -12.14
CA ILE A 136 -30.08 -0.43 -12.64
C ILE A 136 -31.04 -0.15 -11.46
N VAL A 137 -31.04 -1.02 -10.45
CA VAL A 137 -31.87 -0.84 -9.25
C VAL A 137 -31.52 0.47 -8.51
N PHE A 138 -30.23 0.75 -8.28
CA PHE A 138 -29.81 1.98 -7.63
C PHE A 138 -30.08 3.22 -8.49
N LEU A 139 -30.01 3.12 -9.83
CA LEU A 139 -30.36 4.23 -10.72
C LEU A 139 -31.86 4.56 -10.63
N LEU A 140 -32.74 3.55 -10.65
CA LEU A 140 -34.18 3.75 -10.47
C LEU A 140 -34.50 4.40 -9.10
N VAL A 141 -33.85 3.92 -8.03
CA VAL A 141 -33.96 4.49 -6.69
C VAL A 141 -33.46 5.95 -6.65
N ALA A 142 -32.35 6.27 -7.31
CA ALA A 142 -31.83 7.63 -7.38
C ALA A 142 -32.70 8.58 -8.21
N VAL A 143 -33.34 8.10 -9.30
CA VAL A 143 -34.30 8.87 -10.09
C VAL A 143 -35.58 9.15 -9.30
N LEU A 144 -36.09 8.17 -8.56
CA LEU A 144 -37.22 8.36 -7.64
C LEU A 144 -36.87 9.37 -6.53
N PHE A 145 -35.69 9.23 -5.92
CA PHE A 145 -35.19 10.17 -4.91
C PHE A 145 -35.06 11.61 -5.46
N TRP A 146 -34.48 11.76 -6.65
CA TRP A 146 -34.39 13.05 -7.35
C TRP A 146 -35.77 13.70 -7.53
N LEU A 147 -36.76 12.93 -7.99
CA LEU A 147 -38.12 13.40 -8.22
C LEU A 147 -38.78 13.87 -6.92
N LEU A 148 -38.75 13.02 -5.88
CA LEU A 148 -39.34 13.31 -4.57
C LEU A 148 -38.72 14.56 -3.92
N VAL A 149 -37.39 14.66 -3.91
CA VAL A 149 -36.68 15.82 -3.34
C VAL A 149 -36.94 17.10 -4.15
N SER A 150 -37.01 17.01 -5.47
CA SER A 150 -37.31 18.17 -6.32
C SER A 150 -38.76 18.67 -6.15
N LEU A 151 -39.72 17.75 -5.97
CA LEU A 151 -41.10 18.09 -5.63
C LEU A 151 -41.21 18.69 -4.22
N PHE A 152 -40.50 18.13 -3.24
CA PHE A 152 -40.44 18.67 -1.88
C PHE A 152 -40.02 20.15 -1.87
N PHE A 153 -38.95 20.53 -2.60
CA PHE A 153 -38.54 21.95 -2.66
C PHE A 153 -39.50 22.88 -3.41
N ARG A 154 -40.54 22.35 -4.06
CA ARG A 154 -41.64 23.12 -4.65
C ARG A 154 -42.84 23.31 -3.72
N THR A 155 -42.96 22.52 -2.64
CA THR A 155 -43.98 22.73 -1.61
C THR A 155 -43.73 24.06 -0.88
N ASP A 156 -44.76 24.60 -0.21
CA ASP A 156 -44.64 25.83 0.57
C ASP A 156 -43.51 25.73 1.60
N LEU A 157 -43.44 24.62 2.35
CA LEU A 157 -42.37 24.34 3.30
C LEU A 157 -40.97 24.32 2.62
N GLY A 158 -40.86 23.74 1.43
CA GLY A 158 -39.62 23.72 0.64
C GLY A 158 -39.24 25.08 0.03
N ILE A 159 -40.21 25.97 -0.21
CA ILE A 159 -39.98 27.37 -0.57
C ILE A 159 -39.53 28.15 0.67
N THR A 160 -40.21 27.97 1.80
CA THR A 160 -39.87 28.56 3.10
C THR A 160 -38.44 28.20 3.55
N MET A 161 -38.02 26.93 3.44
CA MET A 161 -36.64 26.52 3.72
C MET A 161 -35.63 27.32 2.90
N ARG A 162 -35.84 27.43 1.58
CA ARG A 162 -34.98 28.21 0.68
C ARG A 162 -35.01 29.72 0.99
N ALA A 163 -36.16 30.26 1.39
CA ALA A 163 -36.28 31.65 1.82
C ALA A 163 -35.50 31.91 3.12
N THR A 164 -35.61 31.02 4.12
CA THR A 164 -34.94 31.19 5.42
C THR A 164 -33.42 31.18 5.36
N GLY A 165 -32.81 30.42 4.45
CA GLY A 165 -31.36 30.45 4.26
C GLY A 165 -30.88 31.55 3.32
N ASN A 166 -31.66 31.93 2.30
CA ASN A 166 -31.31 33.08 1.45
C ASN A 166 -31.40 34.41 2.21
N ASN A 167 -32.41 34.60 3.08
CA ASN A 167 -32.57 35.78 3.91
C ASN A 167 -33.42 35.47 5.16
N ALA A 168 -32.74 35.09 6.24
CA ALA A 168 -33.35 34.80 7.53
C ALA A 168 -34.15 35.97 8.11
N ALA A 169 -33.69 37.22 7.93
CA ALA A 169 -34.37 38.41 8.47
C ALA A 169 -35.73 38.66 7.79
N MET A 170 -35.78 38.52 6.46
CA MET A 170 -37.03 38.65 5.69
C MET A 170 -38.01 37.49 5.97
N ALA A 171 -37.49 36.26 6.09
CA ALA A 171 -38.34 35.14 6.50
C ALA A 171 -38.92 35.35 7.92
N GLY A 172 -38.11 35.84 8.87
CA GLY A 172 -38.56 36.18 10.21
C GLY A 172 -39.64 37.26 10.23
N SER A 173 -39.49 38.34 9.45
CA SER A 173 -40.49 39.42 9.39
C SER A 173 -41.80 39.03 8.68
N THR A 174 -41.79 37.96 7.90
CA THR A 174 -43.01 37.36 7.30
C THR A 174 -43.67 36.31 8.19
N GLY A 175 -43.27 36.20 9.47
CA GLY A 175 -43.87 35.30 10.46
C GLY A 175 -43.33 33.87 10.44
N VAL A 176 -42.29 33.58 9.65
CA VAL A 176 -41.67 32.25 9.62
C VAL A 176 -40.75 32.07 10.82
N ASN A 177 -40.95 30.98 11.58
CA ASN A 177 -39.99 30.57 12.62
C ASN A 177 -38.72 29.99 11.97
N VAL A 178 -37.75 30.86 11.69
CA VAL A 178 -36.45 30.53 11.08
C VAL A 178 -35.75 29.40 11.81
N ASN A 179 -35.77 29.39 13.15
CA ASN A 179 -35.09 28.38 13.96
C ASN A 179 -35.72 26.99 13.78
N ALA A 180 -37.04 26.89 13.79
CA ALA A 180 -37.75 25.63 13.55
C ALA A 180 -37.50 25.09 12.13
N VAL A 181 -37.53 25.96 11.12
CA VAL A 181 -37.28 25.58 9.72
C VAL A 181 -35.82 25.15 9.50
N LYS A 182 -34.85 25.85 10.12
CA LYS A 182 -33.42 25.48 10.08
C LYS A 182 -33.17 24.14 10.79
N THR A 183 -33.87 23.89 11.91
CA THR A 183 -33.81 22.61 12.63
C THR A 183 -34.35 21.45 11.80
N LEU A 184 -35.50 21.64 11.15
CA LEU A 184 -36.07 20.66 10.24
C LEU A 184 -35.15 20.36 9.05
N GLY A 185 -34.51 21.38 8.48
CA GLY A 185 -33.59 21.21 7.35
C GLY A 185 -32.31 20.45 7.68
N ILE A 186 -31.66 20.79 8.80
CA ILE A 186 -30.44 20.09 9.25
C ILE A 186 -30.77 18.66 9.70
N ALA A 187 -31.93 18.42 10.33
CA ALA A 187 -32.42 17.08 10.63
C ALA A 187 -32.64 16.26 9.34
N LEU A 188 -33.40 16.78 8.37
CA LEU A 188 -33.64 16.10 7.09
C LEU A 188 -32.34 15.77 6.34
N ALA A 189 -31.38 16.70 6.36
CA ALA A 189 -30.06 16.51 5.76
C ALA A 189 -29.30 15.33 6.38
N ASN A 190 -29.17 15.28 7.70
CA ASN A 190 -28.48 14.19 8.39
C ASN A 190 -29.24 12.85 8.28
N GLY A 191 -30.57 12.87 8.14
CA GLY A 191 -31.36 11.70 7.78
C GLY A 191 -30.94 11.10 6.42
N PHE A 192 -30.79 11.93 5.37
CA PHE A 192 -30.30 11.46 4.07
C PHE A 192 -28.84 10.98 4.11
N VAL A 193 -27.98 11.62 4.90
CA VAL A 193 -26.61 11.17 5.13
C VAL A 193 -26.57 9.79 5.81
N ALA A 194 -27.40 9.55 6.82
CA ALA A 194 -27.51 8.25 7.49
C ALA A 194 -28.08 7.16 6.57
N VAL A 195 -29.04 7.48 5.69
CA VAL A 195 -29.51 6.56 4.63
C VAL A 195 -28.36 6.17 3.70
N SER A 196 -27.51 7.14 3.31
CA SER A 196 -26.30 6.87 2.51
C SER A 196 -25.36 5.90 3.23
N GLY A 197 -25.06 6.13 4.50
CA GLY A 197 -24.21 5.26 5.32
C GLY A 197 -24.76 3.84 5.48
N SER A 198 -26.07 3.70 5.72
CA SER A 198 -26.77 2.41 5.77
C SER A 198 -26.62 1.61 4.47
N LEU A 199 -26.83 2.27 3.32
CA LEU A 199 -26.73 1.61 2.02
C LEU A 199 -25.27 1.24 1.68
N VAL A 200 -24.32 2.12 1.98
CA VAL A 200 -22.87 1.86 1.77
C VAL A 200 -22.38 0.71 2.64
N ALA A 201 -22.78 0.65 3.92
CA ALA A 201 -22.47 -0.48 4.80
C ALA A 201 -22.97 -1.82 4.27
N GLN A 202 -24.23 -1.86 3.82
CA GLN A 202 -24.81 -3.05 3.21
C GLN A 202 -24.11 -3.43 1.89
N TYR A 203 -23.61 -2.46 1.13
CA TYR A 203 -22.86 -2.68 -0.12
C TYR A 203 -21.44 -3.17 0.10
N GLN A 204 -20.74 -2.65 1.11
CA GLN A 204 -19.39 -3.06 1.45
C GLN A 204 -19.33 -4.35 2.27
N GLY A 205 -20.44 -4.76 2.89
CA GLY A 205 -20.54 -5.99 3.68
C GLY A 205 -19.96 -5.86 5.09
N PHE A 206 -19.75 -4.64 5.59
CA PHE A 206 -19.35 -4.36 6.98
C PHE A 206 -19.70 -2.92 7.36
N THR A 207 -19.49 -2.55 8.62
CA THR A 207 -19.58 -1.18 9.13
C THR A 207 -18.41 -0.93 10.06
N ASP A 208 -17.67 0.15 9.83
CA ASP A 208 -16.52 0.56 10.63
C ASP A 208 -16.71 1.98 11.16
N ILE A 209 -16.22 2.27 12.36
CA ILE A 209 -16.37 3.58 13.00
C ILE A 209 -15.70 4.73 12.23
N GLY A 210 -14.63 4.43 11.47
CA GLY A 210 -13.89 5.40 10.66
C GLY A 210 -14.46 5.65 9.26
N MET A 211 -15.48 4.89 8.81
CA MET A 211 -15.98 4.93 7.43
C MET A 211 -16.59 6.28 6.99
N GLY A 212 -16.90 7.16 7.94
CA GLY A 212 -17.45 8.50 7.70
C GLY A 212 -16.42 9.64 7.71
N ILE A 213 -15.15 9.38 8.03
CA ILE A 213 -14.12 10.43 8.10
C ILE A 213 -13.93 11.08 6.72
N GLY A 214 -14.18 12.39 6.62
CA GLY A 214 -14.09 13.16 5.38
C GLY A 214 -15.31 13.04 4.46
N SER A 215 -16.41 12.42 4.90
CA SER A 215 -17.64 12.29 4.11
C SER A 215 -18.24 13.66 3.72
N VAL A 216 -18.14 14.66 4.60
CA VAL A 216 -18.55 16.05 4.35
C VAL A 216 -17.73 16.69 3.23
N VAL A 217 -16.43 16.37 3.14
CA VAL A 217 -15.54 16.85 2.07
C VAL A 217 -15.93 16.21 0.73
N PHE A 218 -16.21 14.91 0.72
CA PHE A 218 -16.71 14.21 -0.48
C PHE A 218 -18.09 14.76 -0.93
N GLY A 219 -19.00 15.03 0.01
CA GLY A 219 -20.30 15.62 -0.30
C GLY A 219 -20.19 17.04 -0.85
N LEU A 220 -19.33 17.88 -0.26
CA LEU A 220 -19.10 19.24 -0.72
C LEU A 220 -18.45 19.25 -2.12
N ALA A 221 -17.49 18.36 -2.36
CA ALA A 221 -16.89 18.15 -3.68
C ALA A 221 -17.95 17.77 -4.73
N ALA A 222 -18.80 16.78 -4.42
CA ALA A 222 -19.89 16.34 -5.28
C ALA A 222 -20.87 17.48 -5.61
N VAL A 223 -21.25 18.31 -4.62
CA VAL A 223 -22.11 19.49 -4.81
C VAL A 223 -21.45 20.52 -5.74
N ILE A 224 -20.18 20.86 -5.50
CA ILE A 224 -19.45 21.86 -6.31
C ILE A 224 -19.29 21.38 -7.76
N ILE A 225 -18.95 20.10 -7.96
CA ILE A 225 -18.88 19.47 -9.30
C ILE A 225 -20.24 19.54 -9.99
N GLY A 226 -21.31 19.15 -9.27
CA GLY A 226 -22.67 19.15 -9.78
C GLY A 226 -23.17 20.52 -10.25
N GLU A 227 -22.92 21.58 -9.46
CA GLU A 227 -23.26 22.95 -9.82
C GLU A 227 -22.41 23.50 -10.98
N SER A 228 -21.15 23.07 -11.11
CA SER A 228 -20.29 23.45 -12.24
C SER A 228 -20.77 22.87 -13.57
N ILE A 229 -21.23 21.60 -13.55
CA ILE A 229 -21.78 20.88 -14.70
C ILE A 229 -23.18 21.43 -15.06
N VAL A 230 -24.10 21.51 -14.09
CA VAL A 230 -25.51 21.85 -14.34
C VAL A 230 -25.81 23.31 -14.03
N ARG A 231 -25.40 24.20 -14.95
CA ARG A 231 -25.62 25.65 -14.88
C ARG A 231 -27.08 26.04 -15.11
N THR A 232 -27.95 25.81 -14.13
CA THR A 232 -29.38 26.14 -14.21
C THR A 232 -29.91 26.90 -12.99
N ARG A 233 -30.96 27.71 -13.19
CA ARG A 233 -31.70 28.36 -12.08
C ARG A 233 -32.83 27.49 -11.50
N SER A 234 -33.21 26.41 -12.18
CA SER A 234 -34.29 25.50 -11.76
C SER A 234 -33.84 24.58 -10.62
N ILE A 235 -34.71 24.35 -9.64
CA ILE A 235 -34.42 23.46 -8.50
C ILE A 235 -34.22 22.00 -8.95
N TYR A 236 -35.00 21.52 -9.93
CA TYR A 236 -34.84 20.18 -10.52
C TYR A 236 -33.44 19.97 -11.09
N GLY A 237 -32.91 21.01 -11.77
CA GLY A 237 -31.56 20.99 -12.35
C GLY A 237 -30.49 21.02 -11.27
N LYS A 238 -30.67 21.79 -10.18
CA LYS A 238 -29.74 21.77 -9.04
C LYS A 238 -29.69 20.40 -8.36
N VAL A 239 -30.84 19.79 -8.04
CA VAL A 239 -30.90 18.46 -7.39
C VAL A 239 -30.34 17.39 -8.33
N ALA A 240 -30.64 17.43 -9.64
CA ALA A 240 -30.02 16.55 -10.64
C ALA A 240 -28.50 16.73 -10.70
N GLY A 241 -28.02 17.97 -10.65
CA GLY A 241 -26.62 18.33 -10.63
C GLY A 241 -25.88 17.70 -9.45
N VAL A 242 -26.42 17.77 -8.23
CA VAL A 242 -25.80 17.16 -7.03
C VAL A 242 -25.65 15.64 -7.18
N ILE A 243 -26.67 14.96 -7.70
CA ILE A 243 -26.64 13.50 -7.92
C ILE A 243 -25.61 13.15 -9.01
N ALA A 244 -25.64 13.86 -10.14
CA ALA A 244 -24.67 13.71 -11.21
C ALA A 244 -23.24 14.01 -10.75
N GLY A 245 -23.05 15.00 -9.87
CA GLY A 245 -21.77 15.37 -9.28
C GLY A 245 -21.20 14.29 -8.35
N SER A 246 -22.05 13.58 -7.60
CA SER A 246 -21.62 12.44 -6.77
C SER A 246 -21.15 11.25 -7.62
N ILE A 247 -21.88 10.96 -8.70
CA ILE A 247 -21.48 9.95 -9.70
C ILE A 247 -20.18 10.37 -10.39
N ALA A 248 -20.08 11.61 -10.88
CA ALA A 248 -18.89 12.14 -11.53
C ALA A 248 -17.66 12.09 -10.61
N PHE A 249 -17.80 12.43 -9.34
CA PHE A 249 -16.73 12.36 -8.35
C PHE A 249 -16.21 10.92 -8.16
N ARG A 250 -17.11 9.93 -8.06
CA ARG A 250 -16.71 8.51 -7.98
C ARG A 250 -16.13 7.97 -9.29
N LEU A 251 -16.62 8.42 -10.44
CA LEU A 251 -16.04 8.10 -11.75
C LEU A 251 -14.66 8.75 -11.96
N MET A 252 -14.40 9.94 -11.40
CA MET A 252 -13.06 10.55 -11.41
C MET A 252 -12.05 9.73 -10.59
N ILE A 253 -12.46 9.20 -9.43
CA ILE A 253 -11.64 8.27 -8.64
C ILE A 253 -11.36 6.98 -9.44
N ALA A 254 -12.38 6.43 -10.11
CA ALA A 254 -12.21 5.26 -10.98
C ALA A 254 -11.30 5.53 -12.18
N LEU A 255 -11.38 6.73 -12.77
CA LEU A 255 -10.51 7.17 -13.86
C LEU A 255 -9.05 7.33 -13.40
N ALA A 256 -8.82 7.89 -12.21
CA ALA A 256 -7.49 7.99 -11.61
C ALA A 256 -6.84 6.61 -11.40
N LEU A 257 -7.60 5.66 -10.86
CA LEU A 257 -7.17 4.26 -10.71
C LEU A 257 -6.99 3.54 -12.06
N TYR A 258 -7.85 3.83 -13.04
CA TYR A 258 -7.72 3.28 -14.40
C TYR A 258 -6.47 3.83 -15.12
N ALA A 259 -6.10 5.08 -14.86
CA ALA A 259 -4.88 5.72 -15.34
C ALA A 259 -3.60 5.21 -14.62
N GLY A 260 -3.71 4.23 -13.72
CA GLY A 260 -2.56 3.61 -13.05
C GLY A 260 -1.97 4.42 -11.91
N LEU A 261 -2.65 5.48 -11.44
CA LEU A 261 -2.21 6.26 -10.29
C LEU A 261 -2.24 5.40 -9.02
N ASN A 262 -1.23 5.57 -8.18
CA ASN A 262 -1.05 4.79 -6.98
C ASN A 262 -2.21 5.06 -5.99
N PRO A 263 -2.90 4.03 -5.45
CA PRO A 263 -3.97 4.22 -4.47
C PRO A 263 -3.58 5.07 -3.25
N ILE A 264 -2.30 5.08 -2.84
CA ILE A 264 -1.76 5.94 -1.78
C ILE A 264 -2.09 7.42 -2.04
N ASP A 265 -1.92 7.86 -3.29
CA ASP A 265 -2.07 9.25 -3.68
C ASP A 265 -3.54 9.67 -3.83
N LEU A 266 -4.52 8.76 -3.70
CA LEU A 266 -5.94 9.07 -3.91
C LEU A 266 -6.44 10.26 -3.09
N LYS A 267 -5.98 10.42 -1.84
CA LYS A 267 -6.35 11.58 -1.00
C LYS A 267 -5.74 12.89 -1.52
N LEU A 268 -4.48 12.86 -1.98
CA LEU A 268 -3.78 14.00 -2.58
C LEU A 268 -4.40 14.38 -3.93
N ILE A 269 -4.64 13.40 -4.80
CA ILE A 269 -5.31 13.53 -6.09
C ILE A 269 -6.74 14.07 -5.90
N THR A 270 -7.47 13.58 -4.90
CA THR A 270 -8.81 14.11 -4.56
C THR A 270 -8.74 15.57 -4.13
N ALA A 271 -7.81 15.94 -3.24
CA ALA A 271 -7.61 17.33 -2.83
C ALA A 271 -7.24 18.24 -4.02
N LEU A 272 -6.37 17.76 -4.91
CA LEU A 272 -5.97 18.46 -6.13
C LEU A 272 -7.15 18.63 -7.10
N PHE A 273 -7.97 17.59 -7.31
CA PHE A 273 -9.16 17.69 -8.15
C PHE A 273 -10.18 18.69 -7.58
N VAL A 274 -10.46 18.63 -6.27
CA VAL A 274 -11.37 19.59 -5.61
C VAL A 274 -10.82 21.02 -5.76
N LEU A 275 -9.52 21.23 -5.58
CA LEU A 275 -8.87 22.52 -5.78
C LEU A 275 -8.99 23.01 -7.23
N LEU A 276 -8.68 22.17 -8.22
CA LEU A 276 -8.79 22.49 -9.64
C LEU A 276 -10.22 22.83 -10.05
N ILE A 277 -11.22 22.11 -9.52
CA ILE A 277 -12.64 22.36 -9.78
C ILE A 277 -13.13 23.64 -9.10
N LEU A 278 -12.61 23.98 -7.91
CA LEU A 278 -12.96 25.23 -7.20
C LEU A 278 -12.35 26.48 -7.87
N VAL A 279 -11.14 26.34 -8.44
CA VAL A 279 -10.38 27.45 -9.04
C VAL A 279 -10.66 27.63 -10.54
N GLY A 280 -10.82 26.54 -11.29
CA GLY A 280 -11.02 26.55 -12.75
C GLY A 280 -12.12 27.50 -13.25
N PRO A 281 -13.34 27.46 -12.70
CA PRO A 281 -14.41 28.39 -13.08
C PRO A 281 -14.02 29.86 -12.85
N LYS A 282 -13.28 30.17 -11.78
CA LYS A 282 -12.84 31.55 -11.46
C LYS A 282 -11.77 32.07 -12.42
N MET A 283 -11.00 31.18 -13.05
CA MET A 283 -10.03 31.53 -14.10
C MET A 283 -10.69 31.73 -15.47
N ILE A 284 -11.73 30.94 -15.79
CA ILE A 284 -12.39 30.97 -17.11
C ILE A 284 -13.37 32.14 -17.24
N VAL A 285 -14.07 32.52 -16.17
CA VAL A 285 -15.09 33.60 -16.19
C VAL A 285 -14.50 35.02 -16.37
N GLY A 286 -13.17 35.17 -16.33
CA GLY A 286 -12.49 36.46 -16.57
C GLY A 286 -12.53 36.99 -18.02
N LYS A 287 -13.17 36.30 -18.96
CA LYS A 287 -13.30 36.72 -20.37
C LYS A 287 -14.77 36.77 -20.82
N GLY A 288 -15.40 37.92 -20.63
CA GLY A 288 -16.76 38.23 -21.10
C GLY A 288 -16.98 39.75 -21.17
N VAL A 289 -17.33 40.25 -22.35
CA VAL A 289 -17.34 41.67 -22.73
C VAL A 289 -18.56 42.43 -22.18
N ASP A 290 -18.35 43.68 -21.71
CA ASP A 290 -19.28 44.78 -22.00
C ASP A 290 -18.59 46.16 -22.02
N ARG A 291 -19.19 47.13 -22.73
CA ARG A 291 -18.63 48.47 -23.02
C ARG A 291 -19.12 49.53 -22.03
N GLY A 292 -18.21 50.25 -21.35
CA GLY A 292 -18.56 51.36 -20.47
C GLY A 292 -17.37 52.20 -19.99
N SER A 293 -17.64 53.46 -19.67
CA SER A 293 -16.66 54.51 -19.30
C SER A 293 -15.67 54.12 -18.19
N VAL A 294 -14.41 54.55 -18.33
CA VAL A 294 -13.29 54.28 -17.40
C VAL A 294 -13.50 54.89 -15.99
N LYS A 295 -14.42 55.83 -15.82
CA LYS A 295 -14.45 56.74 -14.65
C LYS A 295 -15.25 56.27 -13.42
N GLU A 296 -16.02 55.19 -13.50
CA GLU A 296 -16.81 54.65 -12.37
C GLU A 296 -16.22 53.39 -11.72
N ARG A 297 -15.00 52.99 -12.11
CA ARG A 297 -14.38 51.72 -11.68
C ARG A 297 -13.64 51.79 -10.34
N ILE A 298 -14.02 52.70 -9.44
CA ILE A 298 -13.41 52.89 -8.12
C ILE A 298 -14.46 52.75 -7.01
N HIS A 299 -14.96 51.54 -6.80
CA HIS A 299 -15.20 50.87 -5.51
C HIS A 299 -15.85 49.50 -5.77
N GLY A 300 -15.32 48.40 -5.20
CA GLY A 300 -16.01 47.10 -5.21
C GLY A 300 -15.40 45.96 -6.05
N MET A 301 -14.08 45.85 -6.18
CA MET A 301 -13.43 44.60 -6.60
C MET A 301 -12.48 44.08 -5.51
N VAL A 302 -12.83 42.95 -4.89
CA VAL A 302 -11.90 42.21 -4.02
C VAL A 302 -10.80 41.59 -4.91
N PRO A 303 -9.51 41.91 -4.70
CA PRO A 303 -8.47 41.58 -5.66
C PRO A 303 -8.10 40.09 -5.62
N GLN A 304 -7.96 39.48 -6.80
CA GLN A 304 -7.65 38.06 -7.01
C GLN A 304 -6.33 37.61 -6.33
N TRP A 305 -5.42 38.54 -6.05
CA TRP A 305 -4.17 38.30 -5.31
C TRP A 305 -4.42 37.66 -3.93
N LYS A 306 -5.50 38.02 -3.21
CA LYS A 306 -5.78 37.45 -1.88
C LYS A 306 -6.06 35.94 -1.90
N ILE A 307 -6.53 35.40 -3.03
CA ILE A 307 -6.73 33.96 -3.23
C ILE A 307 -5.38 33.28 -3.49
N LEU A 308 -4.51 33.93 -4.28
CA LEU A 308 -3.15 33.47 -4.57
C LEU A 308 -2.29 33.42 -3.30
N THR A 309 -2.37 34.43 -2.43
CA THR A 309 -1.66 34.44 -1.14
C THR A 309 -2.14 33.35 -0.19
N GLY A 310 -3.44 33.02 -0.18
CA GLY A 310 -3.96 31.91 0.62
C GLY A 310 -3.39 30.55 0.21
N LEU A 311 -3.24 30.33 -1.10
CA LEU A 311 -2.61 29.14 -1.66
C LEU A 311 -1.13 29.03 -1.25
N ILE A 312 -0.41 30.15 -1.30
CA ILE A 312 1.01 30.24 -0.91
C ILE A 312 1.19 30.00 0.59
N VAL A 313 0.32 30.57 1.44
CA VAL A 313 0.38 30.38 2.90
C VAL A 313 0.15 28.91 3.28
N PHE A 314 -0.78 28.20 2.63
CA PHE A 314 -1.00 26.77 2.86
C PHE A 314 0.25 25.94 2.54
N LEU A 315 0.91 26.22 1.41
CA LEU A 315 2.19 25.59 1.03
C LEU A 315 3.31 25.91 2.03
N CYS A 316 3.39 27.13 2.55
CA CYS A 316 4.37 27.51 3.57
C CYS A 316 4.14 26.81 4.91
N VAL A 317 2.90 26.63 5.37
CA VAL A 317 2.61 25.94 6.64
C VAL A 317 3.01 24.46 6.56
N ALA A 318 2.78 23.80 5.43
CA ALA A 318 3.26 22.43 5.19
C ALA A 318 4.80 22.33 5.26
N ALA A 319 5.52 23.31 4.70
CA ALA A 319 6.98 23.37 4.75
C ALA A 319 7.54 23.65 6.16
N VAL A 320 6.85 24.44 6.99
CA VAL A 320 7.25 24.70 8.38
C VAL A 320 7.07 23.48 9.27
N GLY A 321 5.96 22.74 9.13
CA GLY A 321 5.75 21.48 9.85
C GLY A 321 6.86 20.44 9.57
N PHE A 322 7.24 20.32 8.30
CA PHE A 322 8.37 19.49 7.86
C PHE A 322 9.71 19.95 8.49
N SER A 323 9.90 21.26 8.67
CA SER A 323 11.13 21.84 9.24
C SER A 323 11.27 21.61 10.75
N VAL A 324 10.16 21.58 11.51
CA VAL A 324 10.19 21.30 12.96
C VAL A 324 10.55 19.83 13.25
N TYR A 325 10.06 18.90 12.43
CA TYR A 325 10.42 17.48 12.50
C TYR A 325 11.94 17.24 12.32
N VAL A 326 12.60 18.05 11.47
CA VAL A 326 14.05 18.00 11.25
C VAL A 326 14.84 18.54 12.46
N LEU A 327 14.26 19.44 13.26
CA LEU A 327 14.96 20.12 14.35
C LEU A 327 15.13 19.25 15.60
N ILE A 328 14.15 18.40 15.91
CA ILE A 328 14.12 17.56 17.13
C ILE A 328 15.20 16.45 17.08
N ASN A 329 15.58 16.00 15.88
CA ASN A 329 16.49 14.86 15.67
C ASN A 329 18.00 15.22 15.68
N ARG A 330 18.42 16.26 16.42
CA ARG A 330 19.84 16.67 16.53
C ARG A 330 20.29 16.95 17.97
N GLY A 331 20.80 15.91 18.64
CA GLY A 331 21.68 16.00 19.81
C GLY A 331 23.03 15.33 19.51
N MET A 332 24.16 15.99 19.79
CA MET A 332 25.52 15.54 19.45
C MET A 332 26.18 14.75 20.61
N ALA A 333 27.25 13.98 20.39
CA ALA A 333 28.65 14.48 20.47
C ALA A 333 29.68 13.63 19.66
N PRO A 334 30.88 14.17 19.33
CA PRO A 334 31.80 13.61 18.32
C PRO A 334 33.07 12.92 18.89
N GLY A 335 33.80 12.14 18.07
CA GLY A 335 35.04 11.49 18.54
C GLY A 335 35.98 10.80 17.51
N GLN A 336 35.65 10.76 16.21
CA GLN A 336 36.59 10.42 15.13
C GLN A 336 35.98 10.91 13.82
N LYS A 337 36.78 11.29 12.81
CA LYS A 337 36.26 11.82 11.54
C LYS A 337 35.76 10.67 10.66
N LYS A 338 34.57 10.14 10.98
CA LYS A 338 33.91 9.07 10.23
C LYS A 338 33.64 9.54 8.80
N VAL A 339 34.20 8.82 7.83
CA VAL A 339 33.94 9.10 6.42
C VAL A 339 32.49 8.74 6.12
N THR A 340 31.76 9.68 5.53
CA THR A 340 30.34 9.54 5.21
C THR A 340 30.19 9.23 3.72
N ILE A 341 29.62 8.08 3.39
CA ILE A 341 29.54 7.56 2.02
C ILE A 341 28.06 7.42 1.64
N GLY A 342 27.62 8.17 0.62
CA GLY A 342 26.26 8.07 0.08
C GLY A 342 26.21 7.11 -1.09
N VAL A 343 25.54 5.97 -0.94
CA VAL A 343 25.35 4.96 -2.00
C VAL A 343 23.93 5.08 -2.55
N VAL A 344 23.77 5.43 -3.82
CA VAL A 344 22.46 5.58 -4.47
C VAL A 344 22.30 4.60 -5.62
N GLN A 345 21.30 3.72 -5.53
CA GLN A 345 20.91 2.83 -6.62
C GLN A 345 19.56 3.23 -7.22
N LEU A 346 19.42 3.04 -8.54
CA LEU A 346 18.21 3.46 -9.26
C LEU A 346 17.00 2.57 -8.91
N SER A 347 17.18 1.26 -8.78
CA SER A 347 16.09 0.31 -8.52
C SER A 347 16.59 -0.97 -7.83
N ASP A 348 15.70 -1.69 -7.13
CA ASP A 348 15.98 -3.03 -6.59
C ASP A 348 15.96 -4.07 -7.71
N THR A 349 17.12 -4.31 -8.33
CA THR A 349 17.34 -5.41 -9.29
C THR A 349 18.53 -6.23 -8.83
N GLY A 350 18.53 -7.54 -9.13
CA GLY A 350 19.60 -8.46 -8.69
C GLY A 350 21.01 -7.93 -9.01
N LEU A 351 21.22 -7.55 -10.26
CA LEU A 351 22.42 -6.90 -10.77
C LEU A 351 22.89 -5.71 -9.92
N LEU A 352 22.03 -4.70 -9.69
CA LEU A 352 22.41 -3.50 -8.94
C LEU A 352 22.61 -3.81 -7.45
N ASN A 353 21.78 -4.68 -6.88
CA ASN A 353 21.90 -5.14 -5.50
C ASN A 353 23.23 -5.87 -5.27
N ILE A 354 23.69 -6.68 -6.22
CA ILE A 354 24.97 -7.41 -6.10
C ILE A 354 26.17 -6.48 -6.20
N THR A 355 26.13 -5.46 -7.06
CA THR A 355 27.15 -4.41 -7.05
C THR A 355 27.15 -3.66 -5.72
N ARG A 356 25.98 -3.30 -5.17
CA ARG A 356 25.84 -2.64 -3.86
C ARG A 356 26.38 -3.51 -2.73
N ASP A 357 25.97 -4.77 -2.65
CA ASP A 357 26.30 -5.68 -1.56
C ASP A 357 27.80 -6.05 -1.61
N SER A 358 28.33 -6.34 -2.80
CA SER A 358 29.78 -6.58 -3.00
C SER A 358 30.64 -5.34 -2.73
N PHE A 359 30.11 -4.14 -2.98
CA PHE A 359 30.75 -2.88 -2.61
C PHE A 359 30.81 -2.73 -1.08
N LEU A 360 29.69 -2.93 -0.38
CA LEU A 360 29.61 -2.82 1.09
C LEU A 360 30.48 -3.87 1.79
N ASP A 361 30.49 -5.11 1.30
CA ASP A 361 31.32 -6.19 1.85
C ASP A 361 32.82 -5.95 1.64
N GLU A 362 33.24 -5.44 0.47
CA GLU A 362 34.65 -5.10 0.24
C GLU A 362 35.07 -3.85 1.04
N MET A 363 34.20 -2.83 1.15
CA MET A 363 34.45 -1.68 2.04
C MET A 363 34.64 -2.12 3.50
N LYS A 364 33.83 -3.07 3.98
CA LYS A 364 34.00 -3.69 5.30
C LYS A 364 35.34 -4.42 5.44
N ARG A 365 35.76 -5.21 4.43
CA ARG A 365 37.08 -5.88 4.41
C ARG A 365 38.24 -4.89 4.41
N LEU A 366 38.07 -3.72 3.80
CA LEU A 366 39.05 -2.62 3.78
C LEU A 366 39.09 -1.83 5.11
N GLY A 367 38.24 -2.15 6.09
CA GLY A 367 38.23 -1.57 7.44
C GLY A 367 37.14 -0.52 7.69
N TYR A 368 36.22 -0.32 6.74
CA TYR A 368 35.14 0.66 6.83
C TYR A 368 33.83 0.00 7.27
N GLU A 369 33.58 -0.05 8.57
CA GLU A 369 32.32 -0.56 9.15
C GLU A 369 31.35 0.57 9.44
N ASP A 370 30.10 0.39 9.04
CA ASP A 370 29.02 1.34 9.27
C ASP A 370 28.77 1.60 10.77
N GLY A 371 28.46 2.84 11.10
CA GLY A 371 28.32 3.32 12.48
C GLY A 371 29.62 3.33 13.31
N LYS A 372 30.70 2.64 12.89
CA LYS A 372 31.99 2.60 13.60
C LYS A 372 33.04 3.51 12.97
N THR A 373 33.63 3.09 11.84
CA THR A 373 34.74 3.80 11.17
C THR A 373 34.27 4.61 9.97
N ALA A 374 33.12 4.26 9.38
CA ALA A 374 32.45 5.02 8.34
C ALA A 374 30.94 5.20 8.67
N THR A 375 30.22 5.89 7.80
CA THR A 375 28.76 6.00 7.84
C THR A 375 28.21 5.86 6.43
N PHE A 376 27.41 4.84 6.18
CA PHE A 376 26.84 4.55 4.85
C PHE A 376 25.38 4.98 4.78
N TYR A 377 25.05 5.88 3.86
CA TYR A 377 23.66 6.16 3.48
C TYR A 377 23.33 5.39 2.22
N VAL A 378 22.74 4.21 2.39
CA VAL A 378 22.33 3.32 1.28
C VAL A 378 20.87 3.62 0.95
N GLU A 379 20.63 4.16 -0.24
CA GLU A 379 19.31 4.65 -0.65
C GLU A 379 18.92 4.08 -2.01
N ASN A 380 17.63 3.78 -2.18
CA ASN A 380 17.06 3.30 -3.44
C ASN A 380 16.06 4.32 -3.99
N ALA A 381 16.14 4.61 -5.29
CA ALA A 381 15.22 5.50 -5.97
C ALA A 381 13.96 4.81 -6.55
N HIS A 382 13.84 3.49 -6.40
CA HIS A 382 12.69 2.66 -6.80
C HIS A 382 12.25 2.82 -8.28
N GLY A 383 13.21 3.13 -9.15
CA GLY A 383 13.03 3.37 -10.59
C GLY A 383 12.86 4.84 -10.97
N ASP A 384 12.69 5.75 -10.01
CA ASP A 384 12.38 7.16 -10.28
C ASP A 384 13.62 8.08 -10.25
N MET A 385 13.89 8.71 -11.40
CA MET A 385 14.96 9.67 -11.57
C MET A 385 14.76 10.99 -10.79
N ALA A 386 13.53 11.36 -10.41
CA ALA A 386 13.33 12.50 -9.51
C ALA A 386 13.79 12.16 -8.08
N THR A 387 13.47 10.96 -7.60
CA THR A 387 13.93 10.42 -6.32
C THR A 387 15.45 10.25 -6.29
N VAL A 388 16.11 9.82 -7.38
CA VAL A 388 17.59 9.87 -7.50
C VAL A 388 18.11 11.28 -7.21
N ASN A 389 17.50 12.30 -7.81
CA ASN A 389 17.90 13.68 -7.62
C ASN A 389 17.70 14.15 -6.18
N SER A 390 16.60 13.75 -5.51
CA SER A 390 16.35 14.05 -4.09
C SER A 390 17.26 13.28 -3.13
N ILE A 391 17.67 12.06 -3.47
CA ILE A 391 18.67 11.28 -2.73
C ILE A 391 20.04 11.95 -2.81
N ILE A 392 20.43 12.44 -3.99
CA ILE A 392 21.67 13.20 -4.13
C ILE A 392 21.61 14.49 -3.30
N ASP A 393 20.48 15.20 -3.29
CA ASP A 393 20.29 16.37 -2.41
C ASP A 393 20.36 15.98 -0.92
N LYS A 394 19.79 14.83 -0.54
CA LYS A 394 19.92 14.25 0.81
C LYS A 394 21.40 14.02 1.16
N PHE A 395 22.21 13.47 0.25
CA PHE A 395 23.65 13.27 0.47
C PHE A 395 24.43 14.58 0.57
N LEU A 396 24.09 15.58 -0.25
CA LEU A 396 24.67 16.93 -0.15
C LEU A 396 24.36 17.56 1.22
N VAL A 397 23.09 17.52 1.66
CA VAL A 397 22.61 18.04 2.97
C VAL A 397 23.21 17.28 4.15
N LYS A 398 23.34 15.95 4.04
CA LYS A 398 23.98 15.09 5.05
C LYS A 398 25.51 15.23 5.08
N LYS A 399 26.10 16.01 4.17
CA LYS A 399 27.55 16.16 3.99
C LYS A 399 28.26 14.82 3.81
N ALA A 400 27.73 13.96 2.94
CA ALA A 400 28.48 12.81 2.45
C ALA A 400 29.80 13.29 1.82
N ASP A 401 30.92 12.72 2.27
CA ASP A 401 32.27 13.01 1.77
C ASP A 401 32.48 12.40 0.37
N ILE A 402 31.90 11.22 0.12
CA ILE A 402 31.98 10.49 -1.16
C ILE A 402 30.58 10.04 -1.56
N VAL A 403 30.23 10.15 -2.86
CA VAL A 403 28.97 9.62 -3.40
C VAL A 403 29.24 8.51 -4.42
N VAL A 404 28.56 7.38 -4.24
CA VAL A 404 28.72 6.15 -5.02
C VAL A 404 27.42 5.86 -5.78
N PRO A 405 27.25 6.41 -7.00
CA PRO A 405 26.10 6.09 -7.82
C PRO A 405 26.22 4.71 -8.47
N ILE A 406 25.15 3.93 -8.37
CA ILE A 406 24.98 2.63 -9.01
C ILE A 406 23.89 2.78 -10.08
N SER A 407 24.24 2.47 -11.34
CA SER A 407 23.53 2.79 -12.61
C SER A 407 23.97 4.10 -13.29
N THR A 408 23.91 4.09 -14.63
CA THR A 408 24.17 5.24 -15.51
C THR A 408 23.29 6.46 -15.19
N GLY A 409 22.01 6.27 -14.83
CA GLY A 409 21.11 7.35 -14.43
C GLY A 409 21.56 8.03 -13.14
N CYS A 410 21.85 7.24 -12.10
CA CYS A 410 22.42 7.75 -10.85
C CYS A 410 23.73 8.52 -11.09
N THR A 411 24.61 8.01 -11.95
CA THR A 411 25.87 8.68 -12.26
C THR A 411 25.64 9.99 -12.99
N GLN A 412 24.72 10.05 -13.97
CA GLN A 412 24.42 11.29 -14.70
C GLN A 412 23.88 12.37 -13.75
N ALA A 413 22.95 12.01 -12.86
CA ALA A 413 22.43 12.93 -11.85
C ALA A 413 23.52 13.40 -10.87
N ALA A 414 24.38 12.48 -10.40
CA ALA A 414 25.48 12.79 -9.49
C ALA A 414 26.51 13.71 -10.17
N VAL A 415 26.97 13.40 -11.38
CA VAL A 415 27.90 14.22 -12.16
C VAL A 415 27.34 15.62 -12.43
N ASN A 416 26.02 15.75 -12.67
CA ASN A 416 25.38 17.05 -12.90
C ASN A 416 25.34 17.91 -11.63
N LYS A 417 24.96 17.34 -10.48
CA LYS A 417 24.78 18.09 -9.22
C LYS A 417 26.05 18.26 -8.38
N ILE A 418 26.96 17.28 -8.41
CA ILE A 418 28.09 17.19 -7.49
C ILE A 418 29.37 17.65 -8.19
N LYS A 419 29.89 18.80 -7.77
CA LYS A 419 31.12 19.42 -8.32
C LYS A 419 32.24 19.58 -7.29
N ASP A 420 31.93 19.42 -6.01
CA ASP A 420 32.77 19.80 -4.87
C ASP A 420 33.45 18.61 -4.15
N ARG A 421 33.04 17.37 -4.47
CA ARG A 421 33.49 16.16 -3.78
C ARG A 421 33.53 14.94 -4.70
N PRO A 422 34.24 13.85 -4.33
CA PRO A 422 34.34 12.63 -5.12
C PRO A 422 33.00 11.96 -5.44
N VAL A 423 32.83 11.61 -6.72
CA VAL A 423 31.79 10.73 -7.25
C VAL A 423 32.47 9.48 -7.81
N VAL A 424 32.17 8.31 -7.24
CA VAL A 424 32.75 7.02 -7.67
C VAL A 424 31.64 6.12 -8.21
N PHE A 425 31.46 6.07 -9.52
CA PHE A 425 30.40 5.25 -10.11
C PHE A 425 30.73 3.76 -10.09
N ALA A 426 29.77 2.92 -9.70
CA ALA A 426 30.00 1.48 -9.50
C ALA A 426 29.36 0.59 -10.58
N THR A 427 28.43 1.11 -11.39
CA THR A 427 27.87 0.39 -12.55
C THR A 427 27.36 1.38 -13.59
N VAL A 428 28.03 1.45 -14.75
CA VAL A 428 27.71 2.37 -15.84
C VAL A 428 27.98 1.66 -17.17
N ALA A 429 27.04 1.75 -18.12
CA ALA A 429 27.23 1.15 -19.46
C ALA A 429 28.30 1.90 -20.28
N ASN A 430 28.23 3.23 -20.30
CA ASN A 430 29.22 4.12 -20.91
C ASN A 430 29.21 5.47 -20.15
N PRO A 431 30.33 5.91 -19.54
CA PRO A 431 30.40 7.16 -18.78
C PRO A 431 30.54 8.40 -19.68
N PHE A 432 31.01 8.25 -20.92
CA PHE A 432 31.27 9.35 -21.84
C PHE A 432 29.96 9.96 -22.39
N ILE A 433 28.94 9.12 -22.65
CA ILE A 433 27.62 9.58 -23.14
C ILE A 433 26.82 10.38 -22.09
N ILE A 434 27.16 10.26 -20.80
CA ILE A 434 26.59 11.05 -19.71
C ILE A 434 27.48 12.24 -19.30
N GLY A 435 28.53 12.53 -20.07
CA GLY A 435 29.41 13.67 -19.85
C GLY A 435 30.40 13.53 -18.69
N ALA A 436 30.65 12.33 -18.17
CA ALA A 436 31.61 12.14 -17.07
C ALA A 436 33.08 12.35 -17.50
N GLY A 437 33.37 12.25 -18.81
CA GLY A 437 34.70 12.47 -19.39
C GLY A 437 34.71 12.27 -20.91
N LYS A 438 35.92 12.26 -21.49
CA LYS A 438 36.19 11.95 -22.91
C LYS A 438 36.98 10.65 -23.11
N SER A 439 37.81 10.26 -22.14
CA SER A 439 38.56 9.00 -22.16
C SER A 439 38.75 8.46 -20.75
N ASP A 440 39.33 7.26 -20.63
CA ASP A 440 39.62 6.63 -19.34
C ASP A 440 40.55 7.48 -18.44
N ILE A 441 41.30 8.44 -19.01
CA ILE A 441 42.23 9.36 -18.31
C ILE A 441 41.87 10.86 -18.44
N ASP A 442 41.01 11.24 -19.40
CA ASP A 442 40.53 12.63 -19.59
C ASP A 442 39.07 12.67 -19.12
N HIS A 443 38.87 12.94 -17.84
CA HIS A 443 37.55 12.98 -17.20
C HIS A 443 37.41 14.14 -16.20
N ILE A 444 36.18 14.35 -15.70
CA ILE A 444 35.91 15.41 -14.73
C ILE A 444 36.71 15.11 -13.43
N ALA A 445 37.41 16.13 -12.92
CA ALA A 445 38.38 16.00 -11.84
C ALA A 445 37.84 15.46 -10.49
N ASN A 446 36.52 15.51 -10.26
CA ASN A 446 35.88 14.94 -9.07
C ASN A 446 35.16 13.61 -9.34
N VAL A 447 35.29 13.03 -10.53
CA VAL A 447 34.54 11.84 -10.98
C VAL A 447 35.51 10.74 -11.40
N THR A 448 35.30 9.53 -10.89
CA THR A 448 35.99 8.30 -11.33
C THR A 448 35.04 7.10 -11.15
N GLY A 449 35.46 5.87 -11.46
CA GLY A 449 34.65 4.68 -11.22
C GLY A 449 34.86 3.53 -12.22
N VAL A 450 33.89 2.61 -12.21
CA VAL A 450 33.94 1.34 -12.94
C VAL A 450 32.79 1.24 -13.95
N TYR A 451 33.11 0.97 -15.22
CA TYR A 451 32.13 0.87 -16.30
C TYR A 451 32.37 -0.33 -17.22
N GLY A 452 31.39 -0.61 -18.07
CA GLY A 452 31.56 -1.55 -19.17
C GLY A 452 30.30 -1.69 -20.00
N ALA A 453 30.47 -1.54 -21.32
CA ALA A 453 29.40 -1.77 -22.27
C ALA A 453 29.29 -3.27 -22.57
N VAL A 454 28.06 -3.78 -22.72
CA VAL A 454 27.80 -5.20 -23.02
C VAL A 454 28.64 -5.69 -24.21
N PRO A 455 29.17 -6.93 -24.17
CA PRO A 455 29.82 -7.53 -25.32
C PRO A 455 28.78 -8.01 -26.34
N VAL A 456 28.09 -7.05 -26.96
CA VAL A 456 27.00 -7.29 -27.93
C VAL A 456 27.46 -8.19 -29.06
N ASP A 457 28.69 -8.01 -29.57
CA ASP A 457 29.25 -8.83 -30.64
C ASP A 457 29.39 -10.30 -30.18
N THR A 458 29.86 -10.58 -28.96
CA THR A 458 29.94 -11.95 -28.37
C THR A 458 28.56 -12.54 -28.07
N LEU A 459 27.60 -11.74 -27.61
CA LEU A 459 26.21 -12.16 -27.44
C LEU A 459 25.58 -12.53 -28.81
N MET A 460 25.92 -11.79 -29.86
CA MET A 460 25.47 -12.08 -31.22
C MET A 460 26.14 -13.31 -31.81
N GLU A 461 27.45 -13.53 -31.57
CA GLU A 461 28.12 -14.80 -31.90
C GLU A 461 27.40 -15.99 -31.26
N LEU A 462 27.03 -15.88 -29.97
CA LEU A 462 26.30 -16.91 -29.24
C LEU A 462 24.94 -17.23 -29.89
N VAL A 463 24.19 -16.19 -30.28
CA VAL A 463 22.92 -16.34 -31.00
C VAL A 463 23.13 -16.99 -32.37
N THR A 464 24.06 -16.50 -33.20
CA THR A 464 24.30 -17.06 -34.55
C THR A 464 24.91 -18.46 -34.54
N GLY A 465 25.67 -18.81 -33.49
CA GLY A 465 26.23 -20.15 -33.32
C GLY A 465 25.14 -21.18 -33.00
N ILE A 466 24.07 -20.78 -32.32
CA ILE A 466 22.94 -21.67 -31.98
C ILE A 466 21.89 -21.71 -33.11
N PHE A 467 21.67 -20.60 -33.83
CA PHE A 467 20.69 -20.52 -34.93
C PHE A 467 21.37 -20.23 -36.28
N PRO A 468 21.63 -21.25 -37.11
CA PRO A 468 22.26 -21.06 -38.43
C PRO A 468 21.30 -20.55 -39.52
N GLY A 469 19.98 -20.50 -39.24
CA GLY A 469 18.95 -20.03 -40.18
C GLY A 469 18.68 -18.52 -40.10
N PRO A 470 17.65 -18.02 -40.82
CA PRO A 470 17.25 -16.61 -40.75
C PRO A 470 16.79 -16.21 -39.34
N ILE A 471 17.40 -15.19 -38.76
CA ILE A 471 17.15 -14.75 -37.38
C ILE A 471 16.32 -13.45 -37.40
N ARG A 472 15.26 -13.38 -36.60
CA ARG A 472 14.42 -12.18 -36.45
C ARG A 472 14.36 -11.84 -34.95
N ILE A 473 15.17 -10.88 -34.56
CA ILE A 473 15.41 -10.49 -33.16
C ILE A 473 14.30 -9.57 -32.68
N GLY A 474 13.64 -9.96 -31.60
CA GLY A 474 12.83 -9.07 -30.76
C GLY A 474 13.70 -8.39 -29.72
N CYS A 475 13.64 -7.06 -29.65
CA CYS A 475 14.31 -6.26 -28.63
C CYS A 475 13.37 -5.19 -28.10
N MET A 476 13.38 -4.96 -26.79
CA MET A 476 12.65 -3.85 -26.15
C MET A 476 13.53 -3.09 -25.17
N TRP A 477 13.27 -1.79 -25.00
CA TRP A 477 14.02 -0.90 -24.12
C TRP A 477 13.20 0.34 -23.76
N ASP A 478 13.63 1.03 -22.71
CA ASP A 478 13.16 2.32 -22.27
C ASP A 478 13.94 3.45 -22.97
N PRO A 479 13.28 4.30 -23.77
CA PRO A 479 13.93 5.39 -24.48
C PRO A 479 14.42 6.51 -23.54
N SER A 480 13.96 6.55 -22.27
CA SER A 480 14.45 7.50 -21.27
C SER A 480 15.80 7.08 -20.65
N GLN A 481 16.16 5.79 -20.72
CA GLN A 481 17.39 5.25 -20.16
C GLN A 481 18.54 5.25 -21.19
N GLN A 482 19.48 6.17 -21.01
CA GLN A 482 20.66 6.31 -21.90
C GLN A 482 21.49 5.03 -22.01
N ASN A 483 21.60 4.22 -20.96
CA ASN A 483 22.24 2.89 -21.02
C ASN A 483 21.51 1.94 -21.96
N ALA A 484 20.18 1.96 -21.98
CA ALA A 484 19.38 1.03 -22.77
C ALA A 484 19.43 1.43 -24.24
N VAL A 485 19.21 2.72 -24.54
CA VAL A 485 19.36 3.29 -25.89
C VAL A 485 20.74 2.98 -26.47
N TYR A 486 21.82 3.24 -25.74
CA TYR A 486 23.20 2.98 -26.17
C TYR A 486 23.46 1.50 -26.50
N ASN A 487 23.00 0.57 -25.66
CA ASN A 487 23.20 -0.86 -25.93
C ASN A 487 22.29 -1.37 -27.07
N VAL A 488 21.09 -0.79 -27.26
CA VAL A 488 20.20 -1.11 -28.39
C VAL A 488 20.78 -0.62 -29.71
N ASP A 489 21.35 0.57 -29.77
CA ASP A 489 22.00 1.05 -31.00
C ASP A 489 23.24 0.22 -31.34
N ARG A 490 24.01 -0.24 -30.34
CA ARG A 490 25.05 -1.25 -30.56
C ARG A 490 24.49 -2.57 -31.09
N LEU A 491 23.34 -3.05 -30.57
CA LEU A 491 22.67 -4.25 -31.09
C LEU A 491 22.20 -4.06 -32.53
N ARG A 492 21.57 -2.94 -32.89
CA ARG A 492 21.20 -2.62 -34.28
C ARG A 492 22.42 -2.62 -35.21
N ASN A 493 23.53 -2.01 -34.77
CA ASN A 493 24.79 -1.94 -35.52
C ASN A 493 25.51 -3.29 -35.64
N ALA A 494 25.31 -4.22 -34.69
CA ALA A 494 25.79 -5.59 -34.80
C ALA A 494 24.91 -6.39 -35.79
N VAL A 495 23.59 -6.23 -35.71
CA VAL A 495 22.61 -6.88 -36.60
C VAL A 495 22.78 -6.45 -38.06
N SER A 496 23.00 -5.16 -38.33
CA SER A 496 23.16 -4.64 -39.70
C SER A 496 24.38 -5.21 -40.45
N LYS A 497 25.35 -5.79 -39.74
CA LYS A 497 26.51 -6.47 -40.35
C LYS A 497 26.15 -7.83 -40.97
N ASN A 498 25.04 -8.46 -40.55
CA ASN A 498 24.66 -9.80 -40.99
C ASN A 498 23.27 -9.78 -41.67
N ARG A 499 23.26 -9.99 -43.00
CA ARG A 499 22.03 -9.96 -43.82
C ARG A 499 21.02 -11.05 -43.47
N ASN A 500 21.41 -12.09 -42.74
CA ASN A 500 20.50 -13.14 -42.26
C ASN A 500 19.77 -12.75 -40.97
N ILE A 501 20.02 -11.57 -40.41
CA ILE A 501 19.45 -11.11 -39.14
C ILE A 501 18.59 -9.85 -39.35
N THR A 502 17.35 -9.89 -38.90
CA THR A 502 16.41 -8.75 -38.91
C THR A 502 16.14 -8.27 -37.49
N PHE A 503 16.29 -6.96 -37.23
CA PHE A 503 15.95 -6.35 -35.95
C PHE A 503 14.48 -5.89 -35.91
N VAL A 504 13.75 -6.27 -34.85
CA VAL A 504 12.39 -5.82 -34.57
C VAL A 504 12.35 -5.20 -33.17
N GLY A 505 12.30 -3.88 -33.11
CA GLY A 505 12.30 -3.11 -31.88
C GLY A 505 10.91 -2.70 -31.39
N THR A 506 10.77 -2.47 -30.08
CA THR A 506 9.68 -1.69 -29.48
C THR A 506 10.18 -0.96 -28.23
N THR A 507 9.64 0.21 -27.93
CA THR A 507 9.91 0.93 -26.67
C THR A 507 8.92 0.53 -25.58
N VAL A 508 9.33 0.67 -24.30
CA VAL A 508 8.48 0.58 -23.11
C VAL A 508 8.81 1.72 -22.15
N THR A 509 7.81 2.32 -21.50
CA THR A 509 8.02 3.39 -20.50
C THR A 509 7.76 2.96 -19.07
N GLY A 510 7.31 1.72 -18.85
CA GLY A 510 7.09 1.16 -17.51
C GLY A 510 7.01 -0.36 -17.51
N SER A 511 7.24 -0.95 -16.33
CA SER A 511 7.30 -2.41 -16.13
C SER A 511 5.97 -3.12 -16.46
N SER A 512 4.84 -2.41 -16.35
CA SER A 512 3.50 -2.87 -16.71
C SER A 512 3.28 -3.09 -18.20
N GLU A 513 4.04 -2.41 -19.07
CA GLU A 513 3.92 -2.50 -20.53
C GLU A 513 4.69 -3.69 -21.12
N VAL A 514 5.71 -4.18 -20.40
CA VAL A 514 6.69 -5.18 -20.86
C VAL A 514 6.04 -6.46 -21.39
N TYR A 515 4.94 -6.93 -20.77
CA TYR A 515 4.21 -8.10 -21.27
C TYR A 515 3.60 -7.86 -22.66
N GLN A 516 2.96 -6.71 -22.88
CA GLN A 516 2.31 -6.37 -24.15
C GLN A 516 3.35 -6.05 -25.24
N ALA A 517 4.45 -5.40 -24.86
CA ALA A 517 5.61 -5.22 -25.74
C ALA A 517 6.18 -6.56 -26.21
N ALA A 518 6.36 -7.52 -25.30
CA ALA A 518 6.80 -8.88 -25.65
C ALA A 518 5.82 -9.58 -26.60
N VAL A 519 4.53 -9.61 -26.28
CA VAL A 519 3.48 -10.20 -27.13
C VAL A 519 3.41 -9.52 -28.52
N SER A 520 3.58 -8.19 -28.59
CA SER A 520 3.64 -7.44 -29.85
C SER A 520 4.83 -7.83 -30.71
N LEU A 521 6.02 -8.01 -30.13
CA LEU A 521 7.19 -8.50 -30.87
C LEU A 521 6.98 -9.94 -31.36
N VAL A 522 6.43 -10.82 -30.52
CA VAL A 522 6.03 -12.19 -30.91
C VAL A 522 5.03 -12.17 -32.09
N GLY A 523 4.03 -11.29 -32.05
CA GLY A 523 3.07 -11.09 -33.15
C GLY A 523 3.70 -10.56 -34.45
N LYS A 524 4.84 -9.87 -34.38
CA LYS A 524 5.66 -9.45 -35.54
C LYS A 524 6.58 -10.56 -36.08
N GLY A 525 6.41 -11.79 -35.59
CA GLY A 525 7.06 -13.00 -36.12
C GLY A 525 8.53 -13.17 -35.74
N ILE A 526 8.98 -12.56 -34.64
CA ILE A 526 10.35 -12.80 -34.13
C ILE A 526 10.57 -14.29 -33.83
N ASN A 527 11.82 -14.74 -33.88
CA ASN A 527 12.21 -16.11 -33.53
C ASN A 527 13.30 -16.18 -32.46
N VAL A 528 13.78 -15.04 -31.96
CA VAL A 528 14.63 -14.94 -30.77
C VAL A 528 14.40 -13.59 -30.10
N PHE A 529 14.41 -13.54 -28.77
CA PHE A 529 14.55 -12.28 -28.03
C PHE A 529 16.02 -12.03 -27.74
N VAL A 530 16.50 -10.80 -27.94
CA VAL A 530 17.81 -10.33 -27.44
C VAL A 530 17.56 -9.06 -26.66
N LEU A 531 17.80 -9.09 -25.35
CA LEU A 531 17.45 -8.02 -24.41
C LEU A 531 18.72 -7.41 -23.78
N PRO A 532 19.10 -6.19 -24.17
CA PRO A 532 20.20 -5.46 -23.54
C PRO A 532 19.83 -4.91 -22.14
N PRO A 533 20.81 -4.51 -21.30
CA PRO A 533 20.60 -3.99 -19.95
C PRO A 533 19.71 -2.75 -19.88
N ASP A 534 18.53 -2.96 -19.34
CA ASP A 534 17.50 -1.96 -19.10
C ASP A 534 16.79 -2.28 -17.78
N ASN A 535 16.74 -1.31 -16.88
CA ASN A 535 16.25 -1.53 -15.51
C ASN A 535 14.73 -1.82 -15.49
N ILE A 536 13.96 -1.23 -16.41
CA ILE A 536 12.51 -1.41 -16.52
C ILE A 536 12.19 -2.76 -17.16
N VAL A 537 12.86 -3.11 -18.25
CA VAL A 537 12.68 -4.41 -18.94
C VAL A 537 13.04 -5.58 -18.01
N PHE A 538 14.17 -5.49 -17.29
CA PHE A 538 14.56 -6.54 -16.34
C PHE A 538 13.71 -6.58 -15.07
N SER A 539 13.11 -5.46 -14.63
CA SER A 539 12.16 -5.48 -13.50
C SER A 539 10.91 -6.35 -13.76
N ALA A 540 10.55 -6.55 -15.03
CA ALA A 540 9.42 -7.36 -15.47
C ALA A 540 9.84 -8.57 -16.35
N PHE A 541 11.08 -9.04 -16.22
CA PHE A 541 11.67 -10.08 -17.08
C PHE A 541 10.79 -11.34 -17.26
N GLU A 542 10.19 -11.83 -16.17
CA GLU A 542 9.28 -12.99 -16.18
C GLU A 542 8.07 -12.82 -17.12
N SER A 543 7.64 -11.57 -17.39
CA SER A 543 6.59 -11.28 -18.37
C SER A 543 7.04 -11.59 -19.79
N ILE A 544 8.32 -11.35 -20.09
CA ILE A 544 8.92 -11.63 -21.39
C ILE A 544 9.09 -13.13 -21.57
N VAL A 545 9.55 -13.83 -20.51
CA VAL A 545 9.60 -15.30 -20.43
C VAL A 545 8.23 -15.90 -20.76
N LYS A 546 7.17 -15.48 -20.05
CA LYS A 546 5.80 -15.94 -20.29
C LYS A 546 5.30 -15.68 -21.73
N ALA A 547 5.72 -14.58 -22.36
CA ALA A 547 5.34 -14.28 -23.74
C ALA A 547 6.12 -15.11 -24.77
N ALA A 548 7.40 -15.42 -24.47
CA ALA A 548 8.28 -16.19 -25.34
C ALA A 548 7.96 -17.70 -25.29
N GLU A 549 7.73 -18.26 -24.09
CA GLU A 549 7.32 -19.65 -23.87
C GLU A 549 6.08 -20.03 -24.69
N ALA A 550 5.10 -19.13 -24.76
CA ALA A 550 3.84 -19.32 -25.50
C ALA A 550 4.02 -19.55 -27.02
N LYS A 551 5.23 -19.30 -27.56
CA LYS A 551 5.62 -19.58 -28.96
C LYS A 551 6.96 -20.32 -29.07
N GLN A 552 7.48 -20.87 -27.96
CA GLN A 552 8.80 -21.53 -27.89
C GLN A 552 9.94 -20.65 -28.44
N ILE A 553 9.89 -19.35 -28.15
CA ILE A 553 10.91 -18.40 -28.60
C ILE A 553 12.04 -18.34 -27.57
N PRO A 554 13.30 -18.59 -27.96
CA PRO A 554 14.46 -18.45 -27.07
C PRO A 554 14.74 -17.00 -26.68
N ILE A 555 15.21 -16.79 -25.45
CA ILE A 555 15.60 -15.47 -24.94
C ILE A 555 17.10 -15.44 -24.65
N PHE A 556 17.77 -14.39 -25.13
CA PHE A 556 19.16 -14.06 -24.84
C PHE A 556 19.25 -12.73 -24.12
N ILE A 557 20.08 -12.69 -23.08
CA ILE A 557 20.21 -11.54 -22.18
C ILE A 557 21.66 -11.20 -21.87
N SER A 558 21.89 -10.07 -21.22
CA SER A 558 23.22 -9.68 -20.70
C SER A 558 23.40 -9.91 -19.21
N ASP A 559 22.36 -10.38 -18.51
CA ASP A 559 22.40 -10.72 -17.08
C ASP A 559 22.53 -12.24 -16.93
N VAL A 560 23.70 -12.72 -16.52
CA VAL A 560 23.98 -14.16 -16.43
C VAL A 560 23.21 -14.83 -15.29
N GLU A 561 22.88 -14.10 -14.22
CA GLU A 561 22.20 -14.69 -13.07
C GLU A 561 20.74 -15.03 -13.34
N ARG A 562 20.13 -14.28 -14.27
CA ARG A 562 18.77 -14.50 -14.76
C ARG A 562 18.66 -15.61 -15.79
N LEU A 563 19.73 -16.37 -16.05
CA LEU A 563 19.64 -17.62 -16.82
C LEU A 563 18.66 -18.60 -16.19
N LYS A 564 18.62 -18.69 -14.85
CA LYS A 564 17.68 -19.56 -14.12
C LYS A 564 16.21 -19.12 -14.28
N ASP A 565 15.98 -17.83 -14.54
CA ASP A 565 14.65 -17.23 -14.67
C ASP A 565 13.97 -17.53 -16.04
N GLY A 566 14.64 -18.23 -16.96
CA GLY A 566 14.06 -18.68 -18.24
C GLY A 566 14.78 -18.23 -19.51
N ALA A 567 15.92 -17.54 -19.42
CA ALA A 567 16.74 -17.26 -20.60
C ALA A 567 17.47 -18.53 -21.09
N LEU A 568 17.61 -18.66 -22.42
CA LEU A 568 18.39 -19.72 -23.06
C LEU A 568 19.90 -19.47 -22.93
N GLY A 569 20.32 -18.22 -23.12
CA GLY A 569 21.73 -17.84 -23.10
C GLY A 569 21.94 -16.43 -22.55
N ALA A 570 23.11 -16.20 -21.95
CA ALA A 570 23.48 -14.91 -21.42
C ALA A 570 24.96 -14.63 -21.64
N CYS A 571 25.29 -13.38 -21.95
CA CYS A 571 26.68 -12.92 -22.09
C CYS A 571 26.83 -11.54 -21.48
N GLY A 572 27.57 -11.45 -20.38
CA GLY A 572 27.69 -10.22 -19.59
C GLY A 572 28.76 -10.30 -18.52
N TYR A 573 29.01 -9.17 -17.88
CA TYR A 573 30.10 -9.05 -16.91
C TYR A 573 29.69 -9.47 -15.50
N ASP A 574 30.69 -9.85 -14.70
CA ASP A 574 30.53 -10.12 -13.28
C ASP A 574 30.33 -8.79 -12.51
N TYR A 575 29.09 -8.53 -12.08
CA TYR A 575 28.72 -7.29 -11.38
C TYR A 575 29.16 -7.24 -9.91
N ALA A 576 29.51 -8.38 -9.30
CA ALA A 576 30.16 -8.41 -7.99
C ALA A 576 31.59 -7.88 -8.09
N SER A 577 32.31 -8.26 -9.16
CA SER A 577 33.63 -7.71 -9.47
C SER A 577 33.60 -6.19 -9.66
N SER A 578 32.49 -5.62 -10.14
CA SER A 578 32.30 -4.17 -10.27
C SER A 578 32.21 -3.47 -8.91
N GLY A 579 31.42 -4.01 -7.98
CA GLY A 579 31.30 -3.48 -6.62
C GLY A 579 32.64 -3.47 -5.86
N ILE A 580 33.39 -4.57 -5.97
CA ILE A 580 34.73 -4.73 -5.39
C ILE A 580 35.72 -3.69 -5.95
N GLN A 581 35.70 -3.43 -7.26
CA GLN A 581 36.57 -2.43 -7.88
C GLN A 581 36.20 -1.00 -7.44
N ALA A 582 34.90 -0.69 -7.37
CA ALA A 582 34.44 0.61 -6.88
C ALA A 582 34.84 0.86 -5.41
N ALA A 583 34.76 -0.17 -4.56
CA ALA A 583 35.20 -0.09 -3.16
C ALA A 583 36.71 0.23 -3.04
N LYS A 584 37.55 -0.38 -3.89
CA LYS A 584 39.00 -0.09 -3.94
C LYS A 584 39.32 1.31 -4.42
N ILE A 585 38.54 1.85 -5.37
CA ILE A 585 38.66 3.25 -5.80
C ILE A 585 38.25 4.20 -4.65
N VAL A 586 37.17 3.89 -3.93
CA VAL A 586 36.76 4.67 -2.74
C VAL A 586 37.83 4.65 -1.65
N ASP A 587 38.42 3.51 -1.35
CA ASP A 587 39.52 3.37 -0.37
C ASP A 587 40.78 4.18 -0.76
N ARG A 588 41.17 4.17 -2.03
CA ARG A 588 42.25 5.04 -2.57
C ARG A 588 41.97 6.52 -2.32
N ILE A 589 40.73 6.96 -2.56
CA ILE A 589 40.30 8.35 -2.33
C ILE A 589 40.31 8.69 -0.83
N ILE A 590 39.85 7.78 0.04
CA ILE A 590 39.89 7.98 1.50
C ILE A 590 41.34 8.08 2.00
N LYS A 591 42.27 7.35 1.37
CA LYS A 591 43.72 7.41 1.63
C LYS A 591 44.41 8.66 1.06
N GLY A 592 43.68 9.54 0.37
CA GLY A 592 44.16 10.86 -0.06
C GLY A 592 44.54 10.97 -1.55
N GLU A 593 44.34 9.93 -2.34
CA GLU A 593 44.49 10.00 -3.80
C GLU A 593 43.32 10.81 -4.41
N LYS A 594 43.61 11.70 -5.36
CA LYS A 594 42.56 12.56 -5.92
C LYS A 594 41.78 11.79 -6.99
N PRO A 595 40.44 11.95 -7.10
CA PRO A 595 39.66 11.30 -8.15
C PRO A 595 40.18 11.61 -9.57
N ALA A 596 40.73 12.80 -9.80
CA ALA A 596 41.34 13.22 -11.07
C ALA A 596 42.55 12.37 -11.50
N ASP A 597 43.26 11.77 -10.53
CA ASP A 597 44.47 10.97 -10.76
C ASP A 597 44.13 9.46 -10.91
N ILE A 598 42.85 9.09 -10.76
CA ILE A 598 42.36 7.70 -10.82
C ILE A 598 41.58 7.46 -12.11
N PRO A 599 42.16 6.77 -13.12
CA PRO A 599 41.49 6.46 -14.38
C PRO A 599 40.21 5.64 -14.20
N PHE A 600 39.28 5.75 -15.15
CA PHE A 600 38.10 4.89 -15.20
C PHE A 600 38.50 3.42 -15.43
N GLU A 601 38.01 2.51 -14.58
CA GLU A 601 38.28 1.08 -14.72
C GLU A 601 37.19 0.37 -15.54
N ARG A 602 37.59 -0.61 -16.34
CA ARG A 602 36.66 -1.47 -17.11
C ARG A 602 36.35 -2.77 -16.37
N TYR A 603 35.15 -3.32 -16.58
CA TYR A 603 34.79 -4.65 -16.08
C TYR A 603 35.79 -5.73 -16.55
N LYS A 604 36.39 -6.45 -15.60
CA LYS A 604 37.51 -7.37 -15.86
C LYS A 604 37.11 -8.81 -16.20
N LYS A 605 35.93 -9.27 -15.78
CA LYS A 605 35.49 -10.67 -15.90
C LYS A 605 34.20 -10.78 -16.73
N LEU A 606 34.35 -11.33 -17.93
CA LEU A 606 33.24 -11.70 -18.81
C LEU A 606 32.75 -13.12 -18.46
N THR A 607 31.44 -13.28 -18.35
CA THR A 607 30.79 -14.58 -18.13
C THR A 607 29.81 -14.88 -19.28
N ILE A 608 29.84 -16.12 -19.76
CA ILE A 608 28.95 -16.64 -20.81
C ILE A 608 28.23 -17.84 -20.19
N GLY A 609 26.91 -17.83 -20.19
CA GLY A 609 26.15 -18.96 -19.67
C GLY A 609 25.06 -19.43 -20.62
N ILE A 610 24.77 -20.73 -20.54
CA ILE A 610 23.76 -21.41 -21.36
C ILE A 610 22.87 -22.27 -20.46
N ASN A 611 21.56 -22.06 -20.54
CA ASN A 611 20.58 -22.85 -19.83
C ASN A 611 20.22 -24.12 -20.62
N ARG A 612 20.90 -25.23 -20.33
CA ARG A 612 20.65 -26.54 -20.97
C ARG A 612 19.22 -27.06 -20.76
N LYS A 613 18.55 -26.70 -19.64
CA LYS A 613 17.15 -27.08 -19.38
C LYS A 613 16.21 -26.35 -20.35
N VAL A 614 16.41 -25.05 -20.56
CA VAL A 614 15.67 -24.25 -21.54
C VAL A 614 15.97 -24.73 -22.97
N ALA A 615 17.24 -24.98 -23.32
CA ALA A 615 17.63 -25.52 -24.62
C ALA A 615 16.87 -26.80 -24.97
N LYS A 616 16.85 -27.75 -24.02
CA LYS A 616 16.15 -29.03 -24.17
C LYS A 616 14.63 -28.87 -24.29
N ASN A 617 14.03 -27.97 -23.51
CA ASN A 617 12.59 -27.70 -23.57
C ASN A 617 12.18 -27.10 -24.92
N LEU A 618 13.00 -26.20 -25.47
CA LEU A 618 12.78 -25.56 -26.78
C LEU A 618 13.16 -26.47 -27.97
N GLY A 619 13.68 -27.68 -27.73
CA GLY A 619 14.13 -28.60 -28.79
C GLY A 619 15.42 -28.15 -29.51
N ILE A 620 16.21 -27.28 -28.87
CA ILE A 620 17.42 -26.68 -29.45
C ILE A 620 18.65 -27.48 -29.04
N GLU A 621 19.36 -28.04 -30.02
CA GLU A 621 20.68 -28.64 -29.81
C GLU A 621 21.75 -27.55 -29.78
N ILE A 622 22.51 -27.47 -28.69
CA ILE A 622 23.59 -26.47 -28.52
C ILE A 622 24.90 -27.05 -29.09
N PRO A 623 25.53 -26.42 -30.10
CA PRO A 623 26.77 -26.93 -30.67
C PRO A 623 27.92 -27.02 -29.65
N ARG A 624 28.79 -28.02 -29.84
CA ARG A 624 29.94 -28.26 -28.94
C ARG A 624 30.87 -27.05 -28.81
N GLU A 625 31.03 -26.27 -29.88
CA GLU A 625 31.84 -25.04 -29.90
C GLU A 625 31.25 -23.94 -29.01
N VAL A 626 29.92 -23.86 -28.89
CA VAL A 626 29.23 -22.93 -27.99
C VAL A 626 29.34 -23.40 -26.54
N LEU A 627 29.18 -24.70 -26.29
CA LEU A 627 29.38 -25.29 -24.96
C LEU A 627 30.81 -25.10 -24.45
N ALA A 628 31.82 -25.22 -25.32
CA ALA A 628 33.24 -25.02 -24.96
C ALA A 628 33.57 -23.57 -24.54
N ARG A 629 32.75 -22.59 -24.94
CA ARG A 629 32.89 -21.17 -24.53
C ARG A 629 32.02 -20.81 -23.31
N THR A 630 31.21 -21.74 -22.81
CA THR A 630 30.28 -21.52 -21.69
C THR A 630 31.03 -21.62 -20.36
N THR A 631 30.99 -20.56 -19.54
CA THR A 631 31.58 -20.52 -18.19
C THR A 631 30.60 -20.80 -17.07
N VAL A 632 29.28 -20.74 -17.30
CA VAL A 632 28.24 -21.08 -16.31
C VAL A 632 27.10 -21.88 -16.95
N THR A 633 26.74 -23.03 -16.38
CA THR A 633 25.50 -23.75 -16.69
C THR A 633 24.60 -23.74 -15.45
N PRO A 634 23.34 -23.26 -15.53
CA PRO A 634 22.37 -23.47 -14.45
C PRO A 634 22.18 -24.98 -14.21
N GLY A 635 22.60 -25.45 -13.03
CA GLY A 635 22.57 -26.87 -12.64
C GLY A 635 23.93 -27.60 -12.64
N ASP A 636 25.04 -26.97 -13.05
CA ASP A 636 26.39 -27.56 -12.91
C ASP A 636 27.11 -27.11 -11.60
N ASP A 637 26.45 -26.33 -10.72
CA ASP A 637 26.99 -25.93 -9.41
C ASP A 637 27.01 -27.11 -8.42
N GLN A 638 28.05 -27.93 -8.50
CA GLN A 638 28.44 -28.83 -7.42
C GLN A 638 28.92 -28.02 -6.20
N GLY A 639 27.95 -27.63 -5.36
CA GLY A 639 28.16 -26.77 -4.19
C GLY A 639 27.39 -27.21 -2.93
N GLY A 640 27.00 -28.48 -2.82
CA GLY A 640 26.47 -29.06 -1.56
C GLY A 640 25.02 -29.55 -1.59
N LEU A 641 24.83 -30.79 -2.07
CA LEU A 641 23.97 -31.87 -1.51
C LEU A 641 22.52 -31.58 -1.03
N PRO A 642 21.56 -32.47 -1.33
CA PRO A 642 21.20 -32.98 -2.66
C PRO A 642 19.68 -32.98 -2.90
N GLU A 643 19.22 -32.54 -4.08
CA GLU A 643 17.85 -32.86 -4.53
C GLU A 643 17.70 -34.34 -4.90
N ASN A 644 16.49 -34.89 -4.73
CA ASN A 644 16.07 -36.10 -5.41
C ASN A 644 14.78 -35.85 -6.21
N THR A 645 14.71 -36.41 -7.42
CA THR A 645 13.93 -35.89 -8.57
C THR A 645 12.50 -36.44 -8.72
N ALA A 646 11.59 -35.63 -9.31
CA ALA A 646 10.52 -36.11 -10.23
C ALA A 646 9.89 -34.96 -11.07
N LYS A 647 9.40 -35.27 -12.28
CA LYS A 647 8.92 -34.32 -13.34
C LYS A 647 7.39 -34.12 -13.39
N LYS A 648 6.92 -32.94 -13.84
CA LYS A 648 5.80 -32.61 -14.81
C LYS A 648 5.28 -31.15 -14.57
N ALA A 649 4.54 -30.47 -15.47
CA ALA A 649 4.56 -30.41 -16.95
C ALA A 649 3.65 -29.27 -17.52
N ASP A 650 4.16 -28.54 -18.52
CA ASP A 650 3.46 -27.85 -19.65
C ASP A 650 2.06 -27.20 -19.44
N SER A 651 2.01 -26.06 -18.73
CA SER A 651 0.83 -25.18 -18.69
C SER A 651 1.24 -23.72 -18.42
N GLN A 652 0.42 -22.71 -18.78
CA GLN A 652 0.69 -21.33 -18.31
C GLN A 652 0.80 -21.31 -16.78
N PRO A 653 1.72 -20.51 -16.20
CA PRO A 653 1.91 -20.52 -14.76
C PRO A 653 0.66 -20.03 -14.05
N ARG A 654 0.12 -20.89 -13.18
CA ARG A 654 -1.03 -20.60 -12.30
C ARG A 654 -0.63 -19.46 -11.38
N ARG A 655 -1.55 -18.55 -11.11
CA ARG A 655 -1.26 -17.29 -10.40
C ARG A 655 -1.80 -17.37 -8.97
N LEU A 656 -0.89 -17.28 -8.02
CA LEU A 656 -1.20 -17.16 -6.60
C LEU A 656 -1.00 -15.71 -6.17
N ALA A 657 -2.02 -15.09 -5.58
CA ALA A 657 -1.87 -13.78 -4.95
C ALA A 657 -1.52 -13.97 -3.47
N LEU A 658 -0.39 -13.43 -3.00
CA LEU A 658 -0.08 -13.35 -1.58
C LEU A 658 -0.39 -11.94 -1.10
N PHE A 659 -1.49 -11.77 -0.35
CA PHE A 659 -2.03 -10.47 0.02
C PHE A 659 -1.80 -10.15 1.50
N LEU A 660 -1.08 -9.05 1.75
CA LEU A 660 -0.81 -8.47 3.05
C LEU A 660 -1.66 -7.19 3.22
N PHE A 661 -2.15 -6.92 4.43
CA PHE A 661 -2.88 -5.67 4.68
C PHE A 661 -1.93 -4.48 4.90
N SER A 662 -0.77 -4.69 5.51
CA SER A 662 0.22 -3.65 5.79
C SER A 662 1.66 -4.20 5.71
N ASP A 663 2.66 -3.33 5.68
CA ASP A 663 4.09 -3.68 5.64
C ASP A 663 4.70 -4.00 7.02
N SER A 664 3.89 -4.46 7.98
CA SER A 664 4.37 -4.78 9.33
C SER A 664 5.37 -5.94 9.32
N TYR A 665 6.34 -5.91 10.24
CA TYR A 665 7.40 -6.92 10.32
C TYR A 665 6.83 -8.34 10.52
N VAL A 666 5.77 -8.47 11.33
CA VAL A 666 5.02 -9.72 11.51
C VAL A 666 4.50 -10.27 10.19
N LEU A 667 3.85 -9.45 9.37
CA LEU A 667 3.28 -9.90 8.10
C LEU A 667 4.35 -10.24 7.05
N LYS A 668 5.53 -9.61 7.14
CA LYS A 668 6.71 -9.99 6.35
C LYS A 668 7.24 -11.37 6.77
N LEU A 669 7.39 -11.66 8.07
CA LEU A 669 7.79 -12.99 8.55
C LEU A 669 6.79 -14.09 8.12
N VAL A 670 5.48 -13.81 8.12
CA VAL A 670 4.46 -14.75 7.61
C VAL A 670 4.63 -14.93 6.09
N ALA A 671 4.84 -13.85 5.35
CA ALA A 671 5.05 -13.93 3.90
C ALA A 671 6.33 -14.69 3.53
N GLU A 672 7.43 -14.46 4.25
CA GLU A 672 8.70 -15.19 4.14
C GLU A 672 8.48 -16.68 4.43
N GLY A 673 7.87 -17.04 5.56
CA GLY A 673 7.56 -18.43 5.90
C GLY A 673 6.65 -19.13 4.87
N VAL A 674 5.66 -18.42 4.31
CA VAL A 674 4.83 -18.93 3.20
C VAL A 674 5.68 -19.17 1.96
N MET A 675 6.47 -18.19 1.55
CA MET A 675 7.27 -18.26 0.33
C MET A 675 8.37 -19.32 0.42
N ASP A 676 8.98 -19.49 1.58
CA ASP A 676 10.10 -20.42 1.76
C ASP A 676 9.64 -21.87 1.87
N GLU A 677 8.53 -22.19 2.55
CA GLU A 677 7.99 -23.56 2.52
C GLU A 677 7.46 -23.91 1.11
N LEU A 678 6.74 -23.00 0.42
CA LEU A 678 6.24 -23.26 -0.95
C LEU A 678 7.36 -23.52 -1.97
N LYS A 679 8.53 -22.87 -1.81
CA LYS A 679 9.76 -23.19 -2.57
C LYS A 679 10.34 -24.53 -2.12
N LYS A 680 10.54 -24.72 -0.82
CA LYS A 680 11.22 -25.89 -0.22
C LYS A 680 10.48 -27.21 -0.42
N SER A 681 9.16 -27.20 -0.49
CA SER A 681 8.33 -28.36 -0.85
C SER A 681 8.36 -28.68 -2.36
N GLY A 682 8.92 -27.79 -3.16
CA GLY A 682 8.88 -27.81 -4.62
C GLY A 682 7.47 -27.60 -5.17
N THR A 683 6.51 -27.08 -4.38
CA THR A 683 5.12 -26.93 -4.83
C THR A 683 4.98 -25.91 -5.95
N LEU A 684 5.74 -24.81 -5.89
CA LEU A 684 5.73 -23.79 -6.95
C LEU A 684 6.16 -24.40 -8.30
N ASP A 685 7.24 -25.18 -8.32
CA ASP A 685 7.73 -25.84 -9.53
C ASP A 685 6.82 -26.99 -9.98
N ARG A 686 6.32 -27.81 -9.05
CA ARG A 686 5.48 -28.99 -9.32
C ARG A 686 4.14 -28.65 -9.96
N TYR A 687 3.56 -27.51 -9.60
CA TYR A 687 2.26 -27.06 -10.11
C TYR A 687 2.36 -25.84 -11.04
N ASN A 688 3.58 -25.43 -11.38
CA ASN A 688 3.92 -24.22 -12.14
C ASN A 688 3.17 -22.98 -11.63
N ILE A 689 3.48 -22.54 -10.41
CA ILE A 689 2.81 -21.40 -9.75
C ILE A 689 3.72 -20.19 -9.65
N ARG A 690 3.24 -19.06 -10.16
CA ARG A 690 3.80 -17.73 -9.94
C ARG A 690 3.07 -17.05 -8.77
N VAL A 691 3.83 -16.58 -7.79
CA VAL A 691 3.30 -15.79 -6.67
C VAL A 691 3.45 -14.29 -6.95
N ASP A 692 2.35 -13.55 -6.92
CA ASP A 692 2.37 -12.08 -6.93
C ASP A 692 2.05 -11.55 -5.52
N LEU A 693 3.02 -10.86 -4.90
CA LEU A 693 2.82 -10.17 -3.62
C LEU A 693 1.98 -8.91 -3.81
N LYS A 694 1.02 -8.67 -2.90
CA LYS A 694 0.14 -7.49 -2.88
C LYS A 694 0.10 -6.91 -1.48
N ASN A 695 0.17 -5.59 -1.33
CA ASN A 695 0.04 -4.91 -0.03
C ASN A 695 -0.98 -3.78 -0.10
N ALA A 696 -1.87 -3.68 0.89
CA ALA A 696 -2.85 -2.60 1.00
C ALA A 696 -2.36 -1.38 1.82
N GLN A 697 -1.16 -1.46 2.41
CA GLN A 697 -0.53 -0.37 3.16
C GLN A 697 -1.41 0.25 4.26
N ASN A 698 -2.13 -0.61 4.97
CA ASN A 698 -3.05 -0.25 6.06
C ASN A 698 -4.31 0.53 5.62
N ASP A 699 -4.63 0.57 4.31
CA ASP A 699 -5.81 1.25 3.78
C ASP A 699 -6.88 0.27 3.25
N TYR A 700 -8.08 0.32 3.85
CA TYR A 700 -9.19 -0.56 3.49
C TYR A 700 -9.74 -0.35 2.08
N ALA A 701 -9.72 0.88 1.54
CA ALA A 701 -10.21 1.14 0.19
C ALA A 701 -9.27 0.51 -0.85
N THR A 702 -7.96 0.64 -0.63
CA THR A 702 -6.90 0.00 -1.41
C THR A 702 -6.99 -1.53 -1.32
N ALA A 703 -7.24 -2.08 -0.12
CA ALA A 703 -7.50 -3.51 0.05
C ALA A 703 -8.68 -4.00 -0.81
N GLN A 704 -9.80 -3.26 -0.86
CA GLN A 704 -10.96 -3.63 -1.69
C GLN A 704 -10.61 -3.64 -3.18
N VAL A 705 -9.87 -2.62 -3.65
CA VAL A 705 -9.42 -2.52 -5.06
C VAL A 705 -8.44 -3.66 -5.41
N ILE A 706 -7.55 -4.06 -4.49
CA ILE A 706 -6.63 -5.19 -4.69
C ILE A 706 -7.40 -6.50 -4.86
N ILE A 707 -8.39 -6.78 -4.01
CA ILE A 707 -9.22 -7.99 -4.12
C ILE A 707 -10.04 -7.97 -5.42
N GLN A 708 -10.59 -6.83 -5.82
CA GLN A 708 -11.25 -6.68 -7.12
C GLN A 708 -10.29 -6.95 -8.29
N ASP A 709 -9.04 -6.47 -8.26
CA ASP A 709 -8.05 -6.78 -9.29
C ASP A 709 -7.69 -8.28 -9.34
N ILE A 710 -7.57 -8.93 -8.19
CA ILE A 710 -7.29 -10.38 -8.08
C ILE A 710 -8.45 -11.21 -8.67
N VAL A 711 -9.69 -10.91 -8.32
CA VAL A 711 -10.88 -11.58 -8.87
C VAL A 711 -11.00 -11.32 -10.38
N ARG A 712 -10.91 -10.06 -10.81
CA ARG A 712 -10.97 -9.64 -12.22
C ARG A 712 -9.90 -10.30 -13.10
N ARG A 713 -8.68 -10.44 -12.58
CA ARG A 713 -7.55 -11.08 -13.29
C ARG A 713 -7.59 -12.61 -13.24
N LYS A 714 -8.58 -13.22 -12.58
CA LYS A 714 -8.76 -14.67 -12.42
C LYS A 714 -7.49 -15.36 -11.92
N TYR A 715 -7.00 -14.95 -10.76
CA TYR A 715 -5.96 -15.71 -10.06
C TYR A 715 -6.48 -17.10 -9.70
N ASP A 716 -5.62 -18.11 -9.76
CA ASP A 716 -5.94 -19.50 -9.45
C ASP A 716 -6.02 -19.74 -7.94
N TYR A 717 -5.24 -18.99 -7.15
CA TYR A 717 -5.17 -19.11 -5.69
C TYR A 717 -5.01 -17.74 -5.02
N LEU A 718 -5.52 -17.61 -3.80
CA LEU A 718 -5.34 -16.44 -2.93
C LEU A 718 -4.83 -16.89 -1.56
N ILE A 719 -3.69 -16.37 -1.12
CA ILE A 719 -3.24 -16.44 0.27
C ILE A 719 -3.40 -15.05 0.90
N THR A 720 -4.04 -14.96 2.07
CA THR A 720 -4.10 -13.69 2.83
C THR A 720 -3.40 -13.83 4.18
N ALA A 721 -2.45 -12.94 4.46
CA ALA A 721 -1.88 -12.80 5.79
C ALA A 721 -2.50 -11.58 6.50
N SER A 722 -2.95 -11.79 7.75
CA SER A 722 -3.76 -10.89 8.59
C SER A 722 -5.28 -11.06 8.50
N THR A 723 -5.92 -10.83 9.66
CA THR A 723 -7.37 -10.70 9.86
C THR A 723 -7.99 -9.66 8.91
N LEU A 724 -7.34 -8.52 8.69
CA LEU A 724 -7.87 -7.43 7.87
C LEU A 724 -7.82 -7.77 6.38
N ALA A 725 -6.74 -8.41 5.91
CA ALA A 725 -6.65 -8.94 4.55
C ALA A 725 -7.74 -9.99 4.30
N LEU A 726 -7.96 -10.90 5.26
CA LEU A 726 -9.04 -11.90 5.19
C LEU A 726 -10.43 -11.26 5.18
N GLN A 727 -10.72 -10.25 6.01
CA GLN A 727 -12.03 -9.57 6.05
C GLN A 727 -12.40 -8.97 4.68
N VAL A 728 -11.43 -8.32 4.02
CA VAL A 728 -11.66 -7.70 2.71
C VAL A 728 -11.73 -8.75 1.60
N ALA A 729 -10.86 -9.77 1.64
CA ALA A 729 -10.88 -10.89 0.71
C ALA A 729 -12.17 -11.70 0.78
N ALA A 730 -12.64 -12.08 1.96
CA ALA A 730 -13.87 -12.83 2.14
C ALA A 730 -15.11 -12.06 1.67
N ASN A 731 -15.07 -10.72 1.66
CA ASN A 731 -16.11 -9.89 1.05
C ASN A 731 -16.07 -9.97 -0.48
N GLY A 732 -14.94 -9.62 -1.09
CA GLY A 732 -14.83 -9.47 -2.55
C GLY A 732 -14.59 -10.76 -3.35
N ASN A 733 -13.99 -11.79 -2.76
CA ASN A 733 -13.69 -13.07 -3.42
C ASN A 733 -14.70 -14.16 -3.02
N LYS A 734 -15.45 -14.68 -4.01
CA LYS A 734 -16.40 -15.79 -3.86
C LYS A 734 -16.06 -17.03 -4.72
N GLN A 735 -14.97 -16.99 -5.48
CA GLN A 735 -14.69 -17.96 -6.54
C GLN A 735 -13.29 -18.56 -6.46
N ILE A 736 -12.28 -17.74 -6.12
CA ILE A 736 -10.89 -18.17 -6.07
C ILE A 736 -10.66 -18.96 -4.77
N PRO A 737 -10.06 -20.15 -4.82
CA PRO A 737 -9.59 -20.89 -3.65
C PRO A 737 -8.67 -20.02 -2.77
N HIS A 738 -9.06 -19.88 -1.51
CA HIS A 738 -8.50 -18.90 -0.57
C HIS A 738 -8.00 -19.60 0.69
N VAL A 739 -6.72 -19.43 0.99
CA VAL A 739 -6.11 -19.88 2.26
C VAL A 739 -5.69 -18.66 3.08
N PHE A 740 -6.11 -18.57 4.34
CA PHE A 740 -5.68 -17.50 5.22
C PHE A 740 -4.60 -17.95 6.22
N GLY A 741 -3.78 -17.01 6.67
CA GLY A 741 -2.76 -17.20 7.70
C GLY A 741 -2.63 -15.97 8.61
N ALA A 742 -2.11 -16.18 9.82
CA ALA A 742 -1.98 -15.13 10.84
C ALA A 742 -3.29 -14.35 11.11
N VAL A 743 -4.39 -15.10 11.24
CA VAL A 743 -5.72 -14.58 11.59
C VAL A 743 -6.04 -14.98 13.02
N THR A 744 -6.33 -14.03 13.90
CA THR A 744 -6.59 -14.31 15.33
C THR A 744 -7.85 -15.15 15.53
N ASP A 745 -8.97 -14.74 14.94
CA ASP A 745 -10.27 -15.41 15.12
C ASP A 745 -11.11 -15.31 13.83
N PRO A 746 -11.07 -16.33 12.95
CA PRO A 746 -11.88 -16.36 11.73
C PRO A 746 -13.38 -16.58 12.03
N TYR A 747 -13.74 -17.17 13.17
CA TYR A 747 -15.11 -17.48 13.53
C TYR A 747 -15.89 -16.20 13.88
N ARG A 748 -15.28 -15.30 14.66
CA ARG A 748 -15.84 -13.98 15.02
C ARG A 748 -16.11 -13.09 13.79
N MET A 749 -15.37 -13.28 12.70
CA MET A 749 -15.60 -12.56 11.44
C MET A 749 -16.77 -13.11 10.59
N GLY A 750 -17.32 -14.27 10.96
CA GLY A 750 -18.39 -14.92 10.20
C GLY A 750 -17.93 -15.63 8.92
N VAL A 751 -16.62 -15.86 8.73
CA VAL A 751 -16.12 -16.70 7.61
C VAL A 751 -16.21 -18.20 7.92
N ALA A 752 -16.39 -18.54 9.20
CA ALA A 752 -16.55 -19.89 9.72
C ALA A 752 -17.48 -19.92 10.94
N ARG A 753 -18.12 -21.06 11.19
CA ARG A 753 -18.90 -21.40 12.39
C ARG A 753 -18.23 -22.46 13.25
N SER A 754 -17.48 -23.37 12.61
CA SER A 754 -16.65 -24.37 13.25
C SER A 754 -15.46 -24.69 12.35
N PRO A 755 -14.42 -25.42 12.82
CA PRO A 755 -13.29 -25.80 12.00
C PRO A 755 -13.66 -26.43 10.65
N ALA A 756 -14.78 -27.18 10.57
CA ALA A 756 -15.25 -27.84 9.34
C ALA A 756 -16.52 -27.23 8.71
N ASP A 757 -17.07 -26.15 9.29
CA ASP A 757 -18.23 -25.41 8.75
C ASP A 757 -17.81 -23.97 8.45
N HIS A 758 -17.39 -23.73 7.21
CA HIS A 758 -16.85 -22.46 6.72
C HIS A 758 -17.20 -22.22 5.25
N ILE A 759 -16.93 -21.00 4.76
CA ILE A 759 -17.25 -20.60 3.39
C ILE A 759 -16.56 -21.55 2.38
N PRO A 760 -17.26 -22.09 1.34
CA PRO A 760 -16.75 -23.22 0.56
C PRO A 760 -15.45 -23.01 -0.23
N ASN A 761 -15.11 -21.76 -0.59
CA ASN A 761 -13.87 -21.44 -1.31
C ASN A 761 -12.72 -21.03 -0.37
N LEU A 762 -12.89 -21.14 0.94
CA LEU A 762 -12.01 -20.55 1.96
C LEU A 762 -11.62 -21.60 3.00
N THR A 763 -10.34 -21.66 3.39
CA THR A 763 -9.81 -22.40 4.54
C THR A 763 -8.61 -21.62 5.12
N GLY A 764 -7.95 -22.09 6.18
CA GLY A 764 -6.75 -21.41 6.68
C GLY A 764 -6.22 -21.83 8.06
N VAL A 765 -5.13 -21.17 8.43
CA VAL A 765 -4.49 -21.30 9.74
C VAL A 765 -4.91 -20.12 10.62
N ALA A 766 -5.62 -20.45 11.70
CA ALA A 766 -5.95 -19.51 12.77
C ALA A 766 -4.80 -19.46 13.78
N THR A 767 -4.44 -18.26 14.22
CA THR A 767 -3.32 -18.00 15.13
C THR A 767 -3.79 -17.06 16.23
N PHE A 768 -4.65 -17.59 17.10
CA PHE A 768 -5.11 -16.84 18.28
C PHE A 768 -3.93 -16.67 19.25
N GLN A 769 -3.55 -15.42 19.54
CA GLN A 769 -2.37 -15.13 20.37
C GLN A 769 -2.50 -15.77 21.78
N PRO A 770 -1.41 -16.26 22.40
CA PRO A 770 -1.44 -17.02 23.65
C PRO A 770 -1.60 -16.10 24.89
N VAL A 771 -2.65 -15.29 24.90
CA VAL A 771 -2.97 -14.27 25.93
C VAL A 771 -3.03 -14.86 27.34
N GLU A 772 -3.70 -15.99 27.51
CA GLU A 772 -3.79 -16.69 28.79
C GLU A 772 -2.42 -17.16 29.30
N SER A 773 -1.57 -17.72 28.41
CA SER A 773 -0.21 -18.16 28.76
C SER A 773 0.61 -16.97 29.25
N THR A 774 0.52 -15.81 28.58
CA THR A 774 1.23 -14.59 28.98
C THR A 774 0.74 -14.05 30.31
N ILE A 775 -0.58 -14.00 30.56
CA ILE A 775 -1.12 -13.51 31.85
C ILE A 775 -0.81 -14.47 33.01
N LYS A 776 -0.81 -15.79 32.77
CA LYS A 776 -0.31 -16.78 33.75
C LYS A 776 1.19 -16.55 34.04
N ALA A 777 2.00 -16.26 33.03
CA ALA A 777 3.41 -15.88 33.20
C ALA A 777 3.59 -14.55 33.96
N MET A 778 2.75 -13.53 33.71
CA MET A 778 2.73 -12.28 34.49
C MET A 778 2.51 -12.57 35.98
N ARG A 779 1.54 -13.41 36.35
CA ARG A 779 1.31 -13.79 37.75
C ARG A 779 2.48 -14.55 38.36
N ALA A 780 3.12 -15.44 37.59
CA ALA A 780 4.27 -16.20 38.06
C ALA A 780 5.54 -15.35 38.25
N ILE A 781 5.75 -14.32 37.43
CA ILE A 781 6.91 -13.43 37.49
C ILE A 781 6.67 -12.27 38.48
N PHE A 782 5.42 -11.77 38.59
CA PHE A 782 5.02 -10.68 39.48
C PHE A 782 3.86 -11.08 40.42
N PRO A 783 4.11 -11.93 41.44
CA PRO A 783 3.04 -12.44 42.32
C PRO A 783 2.23 -11.37 43.04
N ARG A 784 2.81 -10.18 43.29
CA ARG A 784 2.18 -9.07 44.03
C ARG A 784 1.47 -8.02 43.15
N ALA A 785 1.63 -8.08 41.83
CA ALA A 785 1.00 -7.10 40.92
C ALA A 785 -0.53 -7.26 40.89
N LYS A 786 -1.26 -6.15 40.80
CA LYS A 786 -2.73 -6.09 40.84
C LYS A 786 -3.33 -5.53 39.56
N ARG A 787 -2.69 -4.57 38.90
CA ARG A 787 -3.21 -3.81 37.75
C ARG A 787 -2.39 -4.05 36.50
N ILE A 788 -3.05 -4.52 35.44
CA ILE A 788 -2.49 -4.59 34.09
C ILE A 788 -3.05 -3.41 33.28
N GLY A 789 -2.19 -2.54 32.77
CA GLY A 789 -2.57 -1.55 31.76
C GLY A 789 -2.54 -2.16 30.36
N MET A 790 -3.54 -1.87 29.53
CA MET A 790 -3.61 -2.33 28.15
C MET A 790 -4.11 -1.22 27.22
N VAL A 791 -3.39 -0.97 26.13
CA VAL A 791 -3.85 -0.12 25.01
C VAL A 791 -4.21 -1.03 23.84
N TRP A 792 -5.34 -0.76 23.20
CA TRP A 792 -5.86 -1.56 22.09
C TRP A 792 -6.73 -0.74 21.13
N ASN A 793 -6.82 -1.13 19.86
CA ASN A 793 -7.64 -0.50 18.83
C ASN A 793 -8.94 -1.30 18.60
N PRO A 794 -10.11 -0.76 18.98
CA PRO A 794 -11.38 -1.48 18.83
C PRO A 794 -11.85 -1.63 17.37
N ALA A 795 -11.25 -0.94 16.39
CA ALA A 795 -11.49 -1.15 14.95
C ALA A 795 -10.90 -2.48 14.44
N GLU A 796 -9.98 -3.08 15.18
CA GLU A 796 -9.31 -4.31 14.81
C GLU A 796 -9.95 -5.54 15.50
N ALA A 797 -10.63 -6.39 14.73
CA ALA A 797 -11.29 -7.59 15.27
C ALA A 797 -10.32 -8.56 15.97
N ASN A 798 -9.05 -8.61 15.53
CA ASN A 798 -7.95 -9.31 16.18
C ASN A 798 -7.62 -8.74 17.57
N SER A 799 -7.54 -7.41 17.68
CA SER A 799 -7.23 -6.74 18.94
C SER A 799 -8.36 -6.89 19.95
N GLU A 800 -9.61 -6.77 19.49
CA GLU A 800 -10.80 -7.02 20.31
C GLU A 800 -10.83 -8.44 20.88
N ALA A 801 -10.63 -9.47 20.04
CA ALA A 801 -10.64 -10.87 20.46
C ALA A 801 -9.55 -11.15 21.51
N CYS A 802 -8.34 -10.63 21.31
CA CYS A 802 -7.27 -10.72 22.29
C CYS A 802 -7.59 -10.00 23.60
N THR A 803 -8.24 -8.83 23.53
CA THR A 803 -8.62 -8.04 24.71
C THR A 803 -9.73 -8.71 25.52
N GLU A 804 -10.74 -9.31 24.89
CA GLU A 804 -11.75 -10.11 25.60
C GLU A 804 -11.14 -11.30 26.34
N LYS A 805 -10.22 -12.01 25.69
CA LYS A 805 -9.46 -13.10 26.33
C LYS A 805 -8.56 -12.59 27.46
N ALA A 806 -8.00 -11.37 27.32
CA ALA A 806 -7.22 -10.72 28.35
C ALA A 806 -8.07 -10.37 29.58
N ARG A 807 -9.30 -9.83 29.41
CA ARG A 807 -10.25 -9.57 30.50
C ARG A 807 -10.56 -10.84 31.29
N ALA A 808 -10.89 -11.93 30.59
CA ALA A 808 -11.21 -13.22 31.21
C ALA A 808 -10.01 -13.80 31.97
N ALA A 809 -8.83 -13.84 31.33
CA ALA A 809 -7.60 -14.35 31.93
C ALA A 809 -7.12 -13.48 33.11
N ALA A 810 -7.22 -12.15 33.01
CA ALA A 810 -6.89 -11.23 34.11
C ALA A 810 -7.76 -11.52 35.34
N LYS A 811 -9.09 -11.61 35.15
CA LYS A 811 -10.04 -11.95 36.23
C LYS A 811 -9.72 -13.29 36.89
N GLN A 812 -9.43 -14.33 36.10
CA GLN A 812 -9.04 -15.66 36.62
C GLN A 812 -7.71 -15.64 37.40
N ASN A 813 -6.76 -14.77 37.03
CA ASN A 813 -5.44 -14.68 37.65
C ASN A 813 -5.33 -13.54 38.68
N GLY A 814 -6.46 -13.01 39.17
CA GLY A 814 -6.51 -11.99 40.23
C GLY A 814 -5.95 -10.61 39.82
N PHE A 815 -6.00 -10.26 38.54
CA PHE A 815 -5.63 -8.94 38.02
C PHE A 815 -6.87 -8.11 37.68
N GLN A 816 -6.77 -6.80 37.92
CA GLN A 816 -7.64 -5.78 37.33
C GLN A 816 -7.02 -5.31 36.01
N LEU A 817 -7.73 -5.50 34.90
CA LEU A 817 -7.35 -4.92 33.62
C LEU A 817 -7.83 -3.46 33.55
N ILE A 818 -6.94 -2.54 33.18
CA ILE A 818 -7.22 -1.12 32.99
C ILE A 818 -6.96 -0.80 31.52
N GLU A 819 -8.02 -0.56 30.78
CA GLU A 819 -7.98 -0.44 29.33
C GLU A 819 -7.99 1.02 28.86
N ARG A 820 -7.33 1.28 27.72
CA ARG A 820 -7.53 2.48 26.90
C ARG A 820 -7.66 2.08 25.43
N THR A 821 -8.63 2.66 24.75
CA THR A 821 -8.82 2.52 23.32
C THR A 821 -8.07 3.59 22.56
N VAL A 822 -7.52 3.24 21.40
CA VAL A 822 -6.89 4.17 20.44
C VAL A 822 -7.39 3.89 19.03
N SER A 823 -7.37 4.88 18.15
CA SER A 823 -7.76 4.73 16.74
C SER A 823 -6.58 4.90 15.79
N THR A 824 -5.49 5.52 16.26
CA THR A 824 -4.27 5.83 15.49
C THR A 824 -3.00 5.59 16.31
N THR A 825 -1.84 5.53 15.64
CA THR A 825 -0.52 5.38 16.29
C THR A 825 -0.16 6.56 17.19
N ASP A 826 -0.62 7.76 16.85
CA ASP A 826 -0.22 9.01 17.53
C ASP A 826 -0.86 9.11 18.91
N GLU A 827 -2.08 8.58 19.07
CA GLU A 827 -2.79 8.48 20.34
C GLU A 827 -2.13 7.52 21.35
N VAL A 828 -1.33 6.55 20.89
CA VAL A 828 -0.84 5.45 21.74
C VAL A 828 0.02 5.96 22.90
N ARG A 829 0.94 6.90 22.65
CA ARG A 829 1.82 7.45 23.69
C ARG A 829 1.00 8.09 24.81
N ASP A 830 -0.01 8.87 24.45
CA ASP A 830 -0.83 9.64 25.39
C ASP A 830 -1.81 8.71 26.12
N ALA A 831 -2.32 7.65 25.47
CA ALA A 831 -3.08 6.58 26.10
C ALA A 831 -2.25 5.80 27.15
N VAL A 832 -0.98 5.49 26.87
CA VAL A 832 -0.05 4.87 27.84
C VAL A 832 0.25 5.82 29.00
N ALA A 833 0.50 7.12 28.74
CA ALA A 833 0.69 8.11 29.79
C ALA A 833 -0.56 8.22 30.71
N ALA A 834 -1.77 8.16 30.13
CA ALA A 834 -3.04 8.15 30.85
C ALA A 834 -3.36 6.82 31.57
N LEU A 835 -2.57 5.77 31.36
CA LEU A 835 -2.57 4.53 32.17
C LEU A 835 -1.54 4.59 33.30
N LEU A 836 -0.38 5.20 33.05
CA LEU A 836 0.66 5.39 34.07
C LEU A 836 0.18 6.27 35.24
N THR A 837 -0.70 7.25 34.98
CA THR A 837 -1.38 8.04 36.04
C THR A 837 -2.40 7.26 36.87
N LYS A 838 -2.71 5.99 36.51
CA LYS A 838 -3.53 5.06 37.30
C LYS A 838 -2.70 4.01 38.04
N ASP A 839 -1.38 4.24 38.14
CA ASP A 839 -0.35 3.40 38.75
C ASP A 839 -0.43 1.92 38.32
N ILE A 840 -0.52 1.65 37.02
CA ILE A 840 -0.47 0.27 36.51
C ILE A 840 0.82 -0.44 36.95
N ASP A 841 0.71 -1.69 37.39
CA ASP A 841 1.87 -2.46 37.87
C ASP A 841 2.62 -3.17 36.72
N ILE A 842 1.88 -3.51 35.66
CA ILE A 842 2.34 -4.20 34.45
C ILE A 842 1.65 -3.56 33.24
N PHE A 843 2.32 -3.51 32.09
CA PHE A 843 1.68 -3.14 30.82
C PHE A 843 1.66 -4.33 29.85
N PHE A 844 0.58 -4.50 29.09
CA PHE A 844 0.37 -5.62 28.19
C PHE A 844 -0.23 -5.18 26.85
N THR A 845 0.25 -5.78 25.76
CA THR A 845 -0.33 -5.65 24.41
C THR A 845 -0.42 -7.01 23.72
N SER A 846 -1.45 -7.18 22.88
CA SER A 846 -1.69 -8.44 22.18
C SER A 846 -2.50 -8.25 20.91
N GLY A 847 -2.03 -8.86 19.81
CA GLY A 847 -2.80 -9.00 18.57
C GLY A 847 -3.28 -7.69 17.95
N ASP A 848 -2.56 -6.58 18.13
CA ASP A 848 -2.99 -5.24 17.72
C ASP A 848 -1.99 -4.62 16.72
N ASN A 849 -2.43 -4.31 15.50
CA ASN A 849 -1.55 -3.80 14.44
C ASN A 849 -1.24 -2.30 14.59
N THR A 850 -2.08 -1.54 15.31
CA THR A 850 -1.88 -0.10 15.55
C THR A 850 -0.81 0.11 16.63
N VAL A 851 -0.95 -0.55 17.77
CA VAL A 851 -0.07 -0.42 18.93
C VAL A 851 1.30 -1.06 18.65
N ILE A 852 1.37 -2.17 17.91
CA ILE A 852 2.64 -2.86 17.63
C ILE A 852 3.64 -2.00 16.84
N LEU A 853 3.17 -1.02 16.06
CA LEU A 853 4.05 -0.06 15.36
C LEU A 853 4.81 0.85 16.33
N THR A 854 4.26 1.08 17.53
CA THR A 854 4.77 2.05 18.52
C THR A 854 5.56 1.43 19.68
N VAL A 855 5.79 0.10 19.66
CA VAL A 855 6.40 -0.68 20.77
C VAL A 855 7.66 -0.04 21.35
N ALA A 856 8.57 0.48 20.53
CA ALA A 856 9.82 1.09 21.02
C ALA A 856 9.57 2.36 21.86
N THR A 857 8.63 3.20 21.42
CA THR A 857 8.21 4.41 22.14
C THR A 857 7.49 4.06 23.43
N VAL A 858 6.61 3.06 23.40
CA VAL A 858 5.88 2.55 24.57
C VAL A 858 6.85 1.93 25.58
N ALA A 859 7.79 1.09 25.13
CA ALA A 859 8.81 0.46 25.96
C ALA A 859 9.71 1.49 26.66
N ALA A 860 10.13 2.56 25.96
CA ALA A 860 10.92 3.63 26.55
C ALA A 860 10.16 4.34 27.69
N LEU A 861 8.91 4.76 27.44
CA LEU A 861 8.06 5.45 28.41
C LEU A 861 7.77 4.59 29.66
N LEU A 862 7.53 3.29 29.48
CA LEU A 862 7.30 2.35 30.58
C LEU A 862 8.57 2.08 31.40
N LYS A 863 9.73 2.01 30.73
CA LYS A 863 11.04 1.80 31.37
C LYS A 863 11.41 2.94 32.33
N GLU A 864 11.11 4.19 31.98
CA GLU A 864 11.31 5.35 32.87
C GLU A 864 10.54 5.22 34.20
N ARG A 865 9.31 4.66 34.13
CA ARG A 865 8.45 4.42 35.30
C ARG A 865 8.66 3.03 35.93
N LYS A 866 9.63 2.26 35.45
CA LYS A 866 9.91 0.86 35.84
C LYS A 866 8.71 -0.09 35.72
N VAL A 867 7.79 0.18 34.79
CA VAL A 867 6.65 -0.70 34.51
C VAL A 867 7.08 -1.79 33.50
N PRO A 868 6.97 -3.09 33.84
CA PRO A 868 7.33 -4.17 32.93
C PRO A 868 6.35 -4.28 31.75
N TYR A 869 6.89 -4.34 30.53
CA TYR A 869 6.10 -4.48 29.30
C TYR A 869 6.06 -5.93 28.81
N PHE A 870 4.89 -6.55 28.84
CA PHE A 870 4.61 -7.87 28.27
C PHE A 870 3.96 -7.76 26.89
N THR A 871 4.32 -8.64 25.94
CA THR A 871 3.66 -8.72 24.62
C THR A 871 3.32 -10.16 24.23
N ASN A 872 2.53 -10.31 23.16
CA ASN A 872 2.36 -11.57 22.43
C ASN A 872 3.18 -11.65 21.13
N ASP A 873 4.26 -10.87 20.99
CA ASP A 873 5.20 -10.94 19.86
C ASP A 873 6.64 -11.21 20.37
N PRO A 874 7.32 -12.29 19.95
CA PRO A 874 8.69 -12.59 20.35
C PRO A 874 9.71 -11.51 19.91
N THR A 875 9.45 -10.81 18.81
CA THR A 875 10.35 -9.83 18.19
C THR A 875 10.45 -8.53 19.00
N ASP A 876 9.41 -8.18 19.76
CA ASP A 876 9.33 -6.95 20.56
C ASP A 876 10.36 -6.86 21.70
N ILE A 877 10.98 -7.97 22.10
CA ILE A 877 12.09 -7.98 23.07
C ILE A 877 13.26 -7.13 22.58
N GLN A 878 13.58 -7.20 21.29
CA GLN A 878 14.63 -6.38 20.67
C GLN A 878 14.25 -4.89 20.63
N ARG A 879 12.95 -4.60 20.68
CA ARG A 879 12.35 -3.27 20.65
C ARG A 879 12.09 -2.71 22.07
N GLY A 880 12.55 -3.41 23.10
CA GLY A 880 12.51 -2.95 24.50
C GLY A 880 11.43 -3.55 25.38
N ALA A 881 10.64 -4.52 24.90
CA ALA A 881 9.73 -5.27 25.77
C ALA A 881 10.50 -6.10 26.81
N PHE A 882 9.87 -6.36 27.96
CA PHE A 882 10.45 -7.12 29.06
C PHE A 882 10.35 -8.64 28.85
N PHE A 883 9.17 -9.11 28.44
CA PHE A 883 8.86 -10.53 28.31
C PHE A 883 7.78 -10.75 27.27
N SER A 884 7.87 -11.84 26.49
CA SER A 884 6.86 -12.17 25.49
C SER A 884 6.64 -13.66 25.38
N ILE A 885 5.39 -14.05 25.12
CA ILE A 885 5.03 -15.39 24.65
C ILE A 885 4.16 -15.16 23.42
N GLY A 886 4.63 -15.53 22.23
CA GLY A 886 3.92 -15.27 20.99
C GLY A 886 4.02 -16.43 20.02
N ALA A 887 3.33 -16.33 18.89
CA ALA A 887 3.54 -17.26 17.79
C ALA A 887 4.90 -16.98 17.13
N ASP A 888 5.60 -18.02 16.70
CA ASP A 888 6.64 -17.87 15.68
C ASP A 888 5.98 -17.65 14.32
N TYR A 889 5.96 -16.41 13.86
CA TYR A 889 5.23 -16.02 12.65
C TYR A 889 5.84 -16.60 11.35
N VAL A 890 7.11 -17.04 11.36
CA VAL A 890 7.69 -17.79 10.24
C VAL A 890 7.04 -19.17 10.17
N GLU A 891 6.94 -19.89 11.29
CA GLU A 891 6.28 -21.21 11.34
C GLU A 891 4.76 -21.11 11.07
N VAL A 892 4.11 -19.99 11.45
CA VAL A 892 2.71 -19.71 11.03
C VAL A 892 2.62 -19.57 9.50
N GLY A 893 3.60 -18.93 8.86
CA GLY A 893 3.70 -18.85 7.41
C GLY A 893 3.90 -20.22 6.76
N VAL A 894 4.82 -21.03 7.31
CA VAL A 894 5.08 -22.41 6.91
C VAL A 894 3.81 -23.27 6.98
N GLU A 895 3.06 -23.21 8.09
CA GLU A 895 1.81 -23.96 8.25
C GLU A 895 0.69 -23.44 7.31
N THR A 896 0.67 -22.14 7.02
CA THR A 896 -0.23 -21.55 6.02
C THR A 896 0.11 -22.06 4.62
N ALA A 897 1.40 -22.18 4.28
CA ALA A 897 1.86 -22.78 3.04
C ALA A 897 1.46 -24.26 2.94
N ARG A 898 1.72 -25.09 3.95
CA ARG A 898 1.28 -26.51 3.97
C ARG A 898 -0.21 -26.69 3.72
N MET A 899 -1.04 -25.74 4.17
CA MET A 899 -2.48 -25.75 3.87
C MET A 899 -2.79 -25.29 2.44
N ALA A 900 -2.07 -24.30 1.92
CA ALA A 900 -2.15 -23.90 0.51
C ALA A 900 -1.69 -25.03 -0.43
N GLU A 901 -0.68 -25.81 -0.08
CA GLU A 901 -0.19 -26.96 -0.85
C GLU A 901 -1.29 -28.02 -1.08
N ARG A 902 -2.13 -28.27 -0.08
CA ARG A 902 -3.30 -29.16 -0.20
C ARG A 902 -4.32 -28.62 -1.21
N VAL A 903 -4.64 -27.32 -1.11
CA VAL A 903 -5.55 -26.65 -2.06
C VAL A 903 -4.97 -26.65 -3.48
N ILE A 904 -3.67 -26.39 -3.61
CA ILE A 904 -2.92 -26.41 -4.87
C ILE A 904 -2.91 -27.80 -5.50
N ALA A 905 -2.80 -28.86 -4.68
CA ALA A 905 -2.88 -30.25 -5.11
C ALA A 905 -4.27 -30.69 -5.59
N GLY A 906 -5.28 -29.81 -5.51
CA GLY A 906 -6.64 -30.04 -6.00
C GLY A 906 -7.65 -30.42 -4.92
N GLU A 907 -7.27 -30.41 -3.64
CA GLU A 907 -8.24 -30.58 -2.56
C GLU A 907 -9.10 -29.32 -2.41
N LEU A 908 -10.43 -29.47 -2.45
CA LEU A 908 -11.34 -28.33 -2.36
C LEU A 908 -11.25 -27.68 -0.97
N PRO A 909 -11.15 -26.34 -0.84
CA PRO A 909 -11.05 -25.67 0.45
C PRO A 909 -12.11 -26.10 1.46
N LYS A 910 -13.37 -26.28 1.06
CA LYS A 910 -14.47 -26.77 1.93
C LYS A 910 -14.18 -28.09 2.66
N ASN A 911 -13.28 -28.94 2.13
CA ASN A 911 -12.96 -30.24 2.70
C ASN A 911 -11.77 -30.18 3.68
N ILE A 912 -11.09 -29.03 3.75
CA ILE A 912 -9.90 -28.79 4.58
C ILE A 912 -10.33 -27.98 5.80
N PRO A 913 -10.40 -28.60 7.00
CA PRO A 913 -10.79 -27.86 8.19
C PRO A 913 -9.76 -26.77 8.53
N ILE A 914 -10.27 -25.63 9.02
CA ILE A 914 -9.45 -24.57 9.61
C ILE A 914 -8.65 -25.15 10.78
N ARG A 915 -7.35 -24.84 10.85
CA ARG A 915 -6.45 -25.34 11.89
C ARG A 915 -6.00 -24.21 12.79
N ASP A 916 -6.26 -24.35 14.09
CA ASP A 916 -5.63 -23.50 15.11
C ASP A 916 -4.15 -23.91 15.26
N CYS A 917 -3.24 -22.98 14.97
CA CYS A 917 -1.80 -23.17 15.12
C CYS A 917 -1.15 -21.95 15.77
N VAL A 918 -0.51 -22.18 16.92
CA VAL A 918 0.22 -21.17 17.70
C VAL A 918 1.57 -21.78 18.08
N PRO A 919 2.58 -21.72 17.19
CA PRO A 919 3.91 -22.25 17.48
C PRO A 919 4.61 -21.35 18.52
N GLU A 920 4.32 -21.56 19.81
CA GLU A 920 4.76 -20.66 20.89
C GLU A 920 6.29 -20.49 20.92
N LYS A 921 6.74 -19.24 20.94
CA LYS A 921 8.13 -18.79 21.14
C LYS A 921 8.15 -17.80 22.30
N ILE A 922 9.11 -17.95 23.22
CA ILE A 922 9.23 -17.12 24.41
C ILE A 922 10.44 -16.21 24.29
N GLY A 923 10.23 -14.91 24.45
CA GLY A 923 11.28 -13.89 24.48
C GLY A 923 11.46 -13.34 25.90
N VAL A 924 12.71 -13.11 26.31
CA VAL A 924 13.05 -12.68 27.67
C VAL A 924 14.15 -11.62 27.65
N ASN A 925 13.89 -10.44 28.20
CA ASN A 925 14.89 -9.39 28.35
C ASN A 925 15.59 -9.49 29.72
N GLN A 926 16.77 -10.11 29.76
CA GLN A 926 17.51 -10.33 31.01
C GLN A 926 18.09 -9.04 31.62
N ASP A 927 18.36 -8.01 30.82
CA ASP A 927 18.85 -6.72 31.33
C ASP A 927 17.73 -5.96 32.04
N LEU A 928 16.50 -5.99 31.50
CA LEU A 928 15.32 -5.46 32.19
C LEU A 928 14.95 -6.28 33.42
N ALA A 929 15.14 -7.61 33.42
CA ALA A 929 14.96 -8.43 34.62
C ALA A 929 15.92 -8.03 35.76
N ARG A 930 17.19 -7.73 35.43
CA ARG A 930 18.16 -7.16 36.37
C ARG A 930 17.76 -5.75 36.82
N LEU A 931 17.32 -4.87 35.90
CA LEU A 931 16.88 -3.50 36.21
C LEU A 931 15.66 -3.44 37.15
N TYR A 932 14.72 -4.37 36.99
CA TYR A 932 13.51 -4.46 37.82
C TYR A 932 13.70 -5.28 39.10
N GLY A 933 14.84 -5.97 39.25
CA GLY A 933 15.15 -6.78 40.44
C GLY A 933 14.35 -8.08 40.54
N VAL A 934 13.96 -8.68 39.40
CA VAL A 934 13.01 -9.80 39.34
C VAL A 934 13.66 -11.08 38.85
N LYS A 935 13.52 -12.18 39.61
CA LYS A 935 13.97 -13.51 39.20
C LYS A 935 12.89 -14.22 38.40
N ILE A 936 13.15 -14.47 37.12
CA ILE A 936 12.23 -15.20 36.23
C ILE A 936 12.27 -16.70 36.57
N PRO A 937 11.13 -17.39 36.70
CA PRO A 937 11.07 -18.83 36.98
C PRO A 937 11.85 -19.69 35.98
N GLU A 938 12.60 -20.69 36.47
CA GLU A 938 13.47 -21.53 35.63
C GLU A 938 12.73 -22.29 34.53
N TYR A 939 11.47 -22.69 34.75
CA TYR A 939 10.69 -23.39 33.73
C TYR A 939 10.40 -22.51 32.51
N LEU A 940 10.23 -21.19 32.70
CA LEU A 940 10.06 -20.23 31.60
C LEU A 940 11.40 -20.00 30.88
N LEU A 941 12.51 -19.94 31.62
CA LEU A 941 13.85 -19.82 31.03
C LEU A 941 14.23 -21.07 30.20
N LYS A 942 13.94 -22.27 30.70
CA LYS A 942 14.12 -23.53 29.97
C LYS A 942 13.24 -23.58 28.71
N LYS A 943 11.98 -23.18 28.80
CA LYS A 943 11.06 -23.12 27.64
C LYS A 943 11.47 -22.04 26.61
N ALA A 944 12.10 -20.95 27.03
CA ALA A 944 12.71 -19.95 26.14
C ALA A 944 14.01 -20.45 25.46
N ALA A 945 14.80 -21.28 26.14
CA ALA A 945 16.04 -21.83 25.60
C ALA A 945 15.83 -23.00 24.61
N ALA A 946 14.72 -23.74 24.72
CA ALA A 946 14.45 -24.96 23.96
C ALA A 946 14.02 -24.75 22.48
N LYS A 947 14.02 -23.51 21.98
CA LYS A 947 13.65 -23.14 20.59
C LYS A 947 14.60 -22.07 20.02
N LYS A 948 15.90 -22.26 20.24
CA LYS A 948 16.96 -21.43 19.63
C LYS A 948 17.38 -22.00 18.28
#